data_AF-A0A8U0NHK2-F1
#
_entry.id   AF-A0A8U0NHK2-F1
#
_cell.length_a   1.000
_cell.length_b   1.000
_cell.length_c   1.000
_cell.angle_alpha   90.00
_cell.angle_beta   90.00
_cell.angle_gamma   90.00
#
_symmetry.space_group_name_H-M   'P 1'
#
loop_
_entity.id
_entity.type
_entity.pdbx_description
1 polymer ?
#
loop_
_entity_poly.entity_id
_entity_poly.type
_entity_poly.pdbx_seq_one_letter_code
_entity_poly.pdbx_strand_id
1 'polypeptide(L)'
;MKISQDPHPRVRAAACSTLGQMATDFAPNFQKKFHETVIAALLRTMENQGNQRVQSHAASALIIFIEDCPKALLVLYLDNMVRNLHSILVIKLQELIRNGTKLALEQLVTTIASVADTIEEKFVPYYDIFMPSLKHIVELAVQKELKLLKGKTIECISHVGLAVGKEKFMQDASNVMQLLLKTQSDLSNMEDDDPQTSYMVSAWARMCKILGNDFQQYLPLVIEPLIKTASAKPDVALLDTQDVENMSDDDGWQFVNLGDQQSFGIKTSGLEAKATACQMLVYYAKELREGFVEYTEQVVKLMVPLLKFYFHDNVRVAAAESMPYLLECARIHGPEYLAQIWQFICDPLIKAIGTEPDTDVLSEIMNSFAKSIEVMGDGCLNDEHLEELGEILKTKLEGHFKNQELRQVKRQEENYDQQVEMSLQDEDECDVYILTKVSDILHSLFSTYKEKILPWFEQLLPLIVNLICSSRPWPDRQWGLCIFDDIIEHCSPTSFKYVEYFRWPMLLNMRDNNPEVRQAAAYGLGVMAQFGGDDYRSLCSEAVPLLVKVIKCANSKTKKNVIATENCISAVGKILRFKPNCVNVDEVLPHWLSWLPLHEDKEEAIQTLSFLCDLIESNHPVVLGPNNSNLPKIISIIAEGKINETINYEDPCAKRLANVVRQVQTSEELWLECISQLDDVQQEALQELLNFA
;
A
#
# COMPACT_ATOMS: atom_id res chain seq x y z
N MET A 1 1.42 -36.59 -7.30
CA MET A 1 -0.03 -36.94 -7.20
C MET A 1 -0.32 -38.34 -6.66
N LYS A 2 0.49 -39.39 -6.89
CA LYS A 2 0.18 -40.74 -6.36
C LYS A 2 -0.10 -40.76 -4.84
N ILE A 3 0.50 -39.84 -4.08
CA ILE A 3 0.35 -39.73 -2.62
C ILE A 3 -1.02 -39.16 -2.20
N SER A 4 -1.72 -38.36 -3.04
CA SER A 4 -3.08 -37.90 -2.71
C SER A 4 -4.14 -39.00 -2.87
N GLN A 5 -3.75 -40.16 -3.41
CA GLN A 5 -4.57 -41.38 -3.52
C GLN A 5 -4.10 -42.49 -2.57
N ASP A 6 -3.22 -42.18 -1.62
CA ASP A 6 -2.72 -43.15 -0.64
C ASP A 6 -3.89 -43.76 0.16
N PRO A 7 -3.87 -45.08 0.45
CA PRO A 7 -4.92 -45.71 1.26
C PRO A 7 -5.08 -45.04 2.63
N HIS A 8 -4.00 -44.49 3.19
CA HIS A 8 -4.01 -43.89 4.51
C HIS A 8 -4.42 -42.40 4.48
N PRO A 9 -5.50 -41.99 5.17
CA PRO A 9 -6.01 -40.62 5.12
C PRO A 9 -5.03 -39.57 5.66
N ARG A 10 -4.20 -39.91 6.67
CA ARG A 10 -3.17 -38.96 7.17
C ARG A 10 -2.09 -38.66 6.12
N VAL A 11 -1.74 -39.64 5.28
CA VAL A 11 -0.74 -39.45 4.22
C VAL A 11 -1.32 -38.54 3.13
N ARG A 12 -2.59 -38.74 2.78
CA ARG A 12 -3.32 -37.85 1.86
C ARG A 12 -3.42 -36.41 2.39
N ALA A 13 -3.74 -36.23 3.67
CA ALA A 13 -3.79 -34.91 4.30
C ALA A 13 -2.42 -34.21 4.30
N ALA A 14 -1.36 -34.93 4.69
CA ALA A 14 0.01 -34.40 4.64
C ALA A 14 0.41 -34.01 3.22
N ALA A 15 0.05 -34.80 2.20
CA ALA A 15 0.30 -34.46 0.81
C ALA A 15 -0.41 -33.18 0.36
N CYS A 16 -1.65 -32.93 0.82
CA CYS A 16 -2.34 -31.67 0.56
C CYS A 16 -1.61 -30.50 1.21
N SER A 17 -1.24 -30.62 2.49
CA SER A 17 -0.45 -29.58 3.18
C SER A 17 0.89 -29.32 2.51
N THR A 18 1.61 -30.34 2.04
CA THR A 18 2.86 -30.16 1.28
C THR A 18 2.62 -29.42 -0.03
N LEU A 19 1.53 -29.68 -0.74
CA LEU A 19 1.18 -28.94 -1.96
C LEU A 19 0.88 -27.47 -1.65
N GLY A 20 0.15 -27.19 -0.56
CA GLY A 20 -0.09 -25.82 -0.10
C GLY A 20 1.21 -25.10 0.24
N GLN A 21 2.06 -25.70 1.08
CA GLN A 21 3.33 -25.10 1.47
C GLN A 21 4.25 -24.84 0.27
N MET A 22 4.33 -25.80 -0.67
CA MET A 22 5.08 -25.60 -1.91
C MET A 22 4.50 -24.48 -2.79
N ALA A 23 3.19 -24.24 -2.72
CA ALA A 23 2.59 -23.14 -3.47
C ALA A 23 3.03 -21.78 -2.93
N THR A 24 3.20 -21.63 -1.61
CA THR A 24 3.78 -20.44 -0.99
C THR A 24 5.29 -20.35 -1.24
N ASP A 25 6.06 -21.38 -0.85
CA ASP A 25 7.53 -21.34 -0.86
C ASP A 25 8.12 -21.12 -2.27
N PHE A 26 7.40 -21.56 -3.30
CA PHE A 26 7.84 -21.50 -4.69
C PHE A 26 6.94 -20.59 -5.55
N ALA A 27 6.14 -19.73 -4.93
CA ALA A 27 5.33 -18.72 -5.61
C ALA A 27 6.21 -17.74 -6.44
N PRO A 28 5.70 -17.20 -7.57
CA PRO A 28 4.56 -17.67 -8.36
C PRO A 28 4.94 -18.78 -9.36
N ASN A 29 6.19 -19.25 -9.31
CA ASN A 29 6.74 -20.18 -10.31
C ASN A 29 6.09 -21.57 -10.21
N PHE A 30 5.68 -21.98 -9.02
CA PHE A 30 4.95 -23.22 -8.80
C PHE A 30 3.59 -23.19 -9.51
N GLN A 31 2.87 -22.09 -9.37
CA GLN A 31 1.57 -21.85 -9.99
C GLN A 31 1.72 -21.86 -11.50
N LYS A 32 2.70 -21.11 -12.04
CA LYS A 32 2.99 -21.04 -13.48
C LYS A 32 3.32 -22.39 -14.12
N LYS A 33 3.95 -23.31 -13.39
CA LYS A 33 4.40 -24.61 -13.95
C LYS A 33 3.43 -25.76 -13.72
N PHE A 34 2.67 -25.73 -12.62
CA PHE A 34 1.93 -26.91 -12.16
C PHE A 34 0.44 -26.69 -11.98
N HIS A 35 -0.11 -25.54 -12.39
CA HIS A 35 -1.53 -25.18 -12.25
C HIS A 35 -2.50 -26.29 -12.66
N GLU A 36 -2.38 -26.83 -13.88
CA GLU A 36 -3.30 -27.85 -14.40
C GLU A 36 -3.31 -29.09 -13.51
N THR A 37 -2.12 -29.54 -13.11
CA THR A 37 -1.92 -30.71 -12.28
C THR A 37 -2.46 -30.43 -10.88
N VAL A 38 -1.96 -29.42 -10.18
CA VAL A 38 -2.29 -29.17 -8.77
C VAL A 38 -3.78 -28.91 -8.57
N ILE A 39 -4.39 -28.03 -9.37
CA ILE A 39 -5.82 -27.70 -9.27
C ILE A 39 -6.67 -28.97 -9.46
N ALA A 40 -6.39 -29.76 -10.50
CA ALA A 40 -7.14 -30.99 -10.76
C ALA A 40 -6.98 -32.05 -9.66
N ALA A 41 -5.82 -32.12 -8.98
CA ALA A 41 -5.64 -33.01 -7.84
C ALA A 41 -6.42 -32.56 -6.61
N LEU A 42 -6.36 -31.27 -6.29
CA LEU A 42 -7.00 -30.72 -5.09
C LEU A 42 -8.52 -30.78 -5.22
N LEU A 43 -9.09 -30.38 -6.36
CA LEU A 43 -10.55 -30.48 -6.61
C LEU A 43 -11.05 -31.92 -6.48
N ARG A 44 -10.38 -32.90 -7.12
CA ARG A 44 -10.74 -34.33 -6.97
C ARG A 44 -10.64 -34.81 -5.53
N THR A 45 -9.68 -34.29 -4.76
CA THR A 45 -9.51 -34.66 -3.35
C THR A 45 -10.62 -34.06 -2.49
N MET A 46 -11.09 -32.86 -2.82
CA MET A 46 -12.24 -32.22 -2.17
C MET A 46 -13.56 -32.94 -2.49
N GLU A 47 -13.74 -33.44 -3.71
CA GLU A 47 -14.95 -34.21 -4.11
C GLU A 47 -15.06 -35.58 -3.41
N ASN A 48 -13.92 -36.24 -3.17
CA ASN A 48 -13.88 -37.58 -2.61
C ASN A 48 -14.38 -37.63 -1.14
N GLN A 49 -15.63 -38.04 -0.95
CA GLN A 49 -16.40 -37.95 0.30
C GLN A 49 -15.92 -38.85 1.46
N GLY A 50 -14.84 -39.62 1.29
CA GLY A 50 -14.43 -40.63 2.28
C GLY A 50 -13.81 -40.08 3.57
N ASN A 51 -13.35 -38.82 3.62
CA ASN A 51 -12.71 -38.25 4.81
C ASN A 51 -12.74 -36.71 4.85
N GLN A 52 -13.50 -36.14 5.80
CA GLN A 52 -13.66 -34.68 5.94
C GLN A 52 -12.35 -33.92 6.22
N ARG A 53 -11.40 -34.52 6.96
CA ARG A 53 -10.12 -33.86 7.23
C ARG A 53 -9.31 -33.73 5.93
N VAL A 54 -9.27 -34.79 5.12
CA VAL A 54 -8.56 -34.75 3.83
C VAL A 54 -9.18 -33.71 2.89
N GLN A 55 -10.52 -33.60 2.86
CA GLN A 55 -11.20 -32.56 2.08
C GLN A 55 -10.85 -31.14 2.57
N SER A 56 -10.83 -30.93 3.88
CA SER A 56 -10.47 -29.65 4.51
C SER A 56 -9.03 -29.24 4.19
N HIS A 57 -8.06 -30.17 4.29
CA HIS A 57 -6.67 -29.91 3.90
C HIS A 57 -6.52 -29.64 2.40
N ALA A 58 -7.28 -30.33 1.54
CA ALA A 58 -7.25 -30.06 0.10
C ALA A 58 -7.81 -28.67 -0.24
N ALA A 59 -8.90 -28.24 0.41
CA ALA A 59 -9.46 -26.91 0.27
C ALA A 59 -8.47 -25.83 0.75
N SER A 60 -7.84 -26.03 1.91
CA SER A 60 -6.80 -25.13 2.43
C SER A 60 -5.60 -25.02 1.49
N ALA A 61 -5.12 -26.13 0.94
CA ALA A 61 -4.04 -26.10 -0.05
C ALA A 61 -4.44 -25.40 -1.35
N LEU A 62 -5.73 -25.46 -1.73
CA LEU A 62 -6.23 -24.78 -2.92
C LEU A 62 -6.32 -23.26 -2.69
N ILE A 63 -6.74 -22.81 -1.50
CA ILE A 63 -6.69 -21.40 -1.11
C ILE A 63 -5.27 -20.84 -1.27
N ILE A 64 -4.29 -21.50 -0.62
CA ILE A 64 -2.89 -21.09 -0.68
C ILE A 64 -2.37 -21.06 -2.13
N PHE A 65 -2.79 -22.04 -2.94
CA PHE A 65 -2.42 -22.05 -4.35
C PHE A 65 -2.99 -20.85 -5.12
N ILE A 66 -4.22 -20.45 -4.83
CA ILE A 66 -4.95 -19.37 -5.51
C ILE A 66 -4.38 -18.00 -5.14
N GLU A 67 -4.08 -17.76 -3.86
CA GLU A 67 -3.58 -16.46 -3.35
C GLU A 67 -2.38 -15.94 -4.16
N ASP A 68 -1.45 -16.83 -4.51
CA ASP A 68 -0.24 -16.50 -5.28
C ASP A 68 -0.35 -16.86 -6.78
N CYS A 69 -1.57 -17.18 -7.26
CA CYS A 69 -1.80 -17.55 -8.66
C CYS A 69 -2.07 -16.31 -9.51
N PRO A 70 -1.31 -16.08 -10.60
CA PRO A 70 -1.63 -15.02 -11.55
C PRO A 70 -3.08 -15.13 -12.07
N LYS A 71 -3.85 -14.04 -11.97
CA LYS A 71 -5.26 -13.96 -12.43
C LYS A 71 -5.45 -14.55 -13.83
N ALA A 72 -4.54 -14.24 -14.76
CA ALA A 72 -4.57 -14.76 -16.14
C ALA A 72 -4.55 -16.29 -16.23
N LEU A 73 -3.83 -16.98 -15.33
CA LEU A 73 -3.79 -18.45 -15.29
C LEU A 73 -5.04 -19.03 -14.64
N LEU A 74 -5.53 -18.43 -13.56
CA LEU A 74 -6.69 -18.93 -12.82
C LEU A 74 -7.97 -18.92 -13.69
N VAL A 75 -8.13 -17.89 -14.52
CA VAL A 75 -9.26 -17.74 -15.45
C VAL A 75 -9.40 -18.92 -16.41
N LEU A 76 -8.31 -19.59 -16.78
CA LEU A 76 -8.33 -20.78 -17.66
C LEU A 76 -9.08 -21.96 -17.04
N TYR A 77 -9.16 -22.03 -15.71
CA TYR A 77 -9.76 -23.13 -14.94
C TYR A 77 -11.05 -22.76 -14.24
N LEU A 78 -11.39 -21.47 -14.25
CA LEU A 78 -12.45 -20.87 -13.45
C LEU A 78 -13.78 -21.62 -13.56
N ASP A 79 -14.20 -21.87 -14.78
CA ASP A 79 -15.48 -22.48 -15.10
C ASP A 79 -15.63 -23.89 -14.49
N ASN A 80 -14.56 -24.69 -14.56
CA ASN A 80 -14.52 -26.02 -13.98
C ASN A 80 -14.39 -25.97 -12.44
N MET A 81 -13.55 -25.07 -11.93
CA MET A 81 -13.37 -24.86 -10.49
C MET A 81 -14.69 -24.48 -9.82
N VAL A 82 -15.37 -23.46 -10.33
CA VAL A 82 -16.64 -22.96 -9.80
C VAL A 82 -17.71 -24.04 -9.80
N ARG A 83 -17.87 -24.80 -10.89
CA ARG A 83 -18.84 -25.91 -10.94
C ARG A 83 -18.58 -26.95 -9.85
N ASN A 84 -17.32 -27.33 -9.63
CA ASN A 84 -16.96 -28.29 -8.60
C ASN A 84 -17.18 -27.72 -7.19
N LEU A 85 -16.76 -26.49 -6.93
CA LEU A 85 -16.97 -25.81 -5.65
C LEU A 85 -18.46 -25.70 -5.30
N HIS A 86 -19.29 -25.31 -6.27
CA HIS A 86 -20.74 -25.23 -6.08
C HIS A 86 -21.36 -26.62 -5.80
N SER A 87 -20.95 -27.66 -6.55
CA SER A 87 -21.42 -29.03 -6.28
C SER A 87 -21.07 -29.49 -4.87
N ILE A 88 -19.84 -29.23 -4.42
CA ILE A 88 -19.40 -29.59 -3.06
C ILE A 88 -20.17 -28.78 -2.02
N LEU A 89 -20.46 -27.50 -2.28
CA LEU A 89 -21.19 -26.60 -1.37
C LEU A 89 -22.58 -27.14 -1.08
N VAL A 90 -23.33 -27.48 -2.12
CA VAL A 90 -24.69 -28.03 -1.97
C VAL A 90 -24.69 -29.31 -1.13
N ILE A 91 -23.73 -30.21 -1.39
CA ILE A 91 -23.60 -31.47 -0.64
C ILE A 91 -23.25 -31.20 0.82
N LYS A 92 -22.26 -30.33 1.09
CA LYS A 92 -21.81 -30.05 2.46
C LYS A 92 -22.83 -29.26 3.27
N LEU A 93 -23.62 -28.40 2.63
CA LEU A 93 -24.76 -27.74 3.26
C LEU A 93 -25.83 -28.75 3.70
N GLN A 94 -26.16 -29.74 2.86
CA GLN A 94 -27.07 -30.82 3.24
C GLN A 94 -26.51 -31.68 4.38
N GLU A 95 -25.21 -31.99 4.38
CA GLU A 95 -24.55 -32.70 5.47
C GLU A 95 -24.59 -31.89 6.79
N LEU A 96 -24.40 -30.56 6.73
CA LEU A 96 -24.54 -29.67 7.89
C LEU A 96 -25.96 -29.75 8.47
N ILE A 97 -26.99 -29.62 7.61
CA ILE A 97 -28.39 -29.65 8.05
C ILE A 97 -28.75 -31.00 8.68
N ARG A 98 -28.27 -32.10 8.11
CA ARG A 98 -28.62 -33.46 8.57
C ARG A 98 -27.83 -33.91 9.80
N ASN A 99 -26.53 -33.62 9.82
CA ASN A 99 -25.57 -34.23 10.75
C ASN A 99 -24.78 -33.21 11.58
N GLY A 100 -24.94 -31.91 11.37
CA GLY A 100 -24.15 -30.86 12.03
C GLY A 100 -22.68 -30.78 11.60
N THR A 101 -22.30 -31.44 10.50
CA THR A 101 -20.90 -31.49 10.05
C THR A 101 -20.49 -30.22 9.31
N LYS A 102 -19.51 -29.48 9.88
CA LYS A 102 -19.10 -28.14 9.40
C LYS A 102 -17.67 -28.03 8.86
N LEU A 103 -16.74 -28.90 9.28
CA LEU A 103 -15.29 -28.71 9.05
C LEU A 103 -14.90 -28.51 7.56
N ALA A 104 -15.44 -29.32 6.66
CA ALA A 104 -15.16 -29.20 5.23
C ALA A 104 -15.88 -27.98 4.61
N LEU A 105 -17.05 -27.62 5.14
CA LEU A 105 -17.83 -26.46 4.69
C LEU A 105 -17.14 -25.15 5.06
N GLU A 106 -16.56 -25.06 6.27
CA GLU A 106 -15.78 -23.90 6.73
C GLU A 106 -14.63 -23.56 5.78
N GLN A 107 -13.88 -24.56 5.29
CA GLN A 107 -12.81 -24.28 4.33
C GLN A 107 -13.31 -24.08 2.91
N LEU A 108 -14.45 -24.69 2.55
CA LEU A 108 -15.04 -24.49 1.23
C LEU A 108 -15.50 -23.04 1.04
N VAL A 109 -16.15 -22.42 2.02
CA VAL A 109 -16.58 -21.02 1.91
C VAL A 109 -15.38 -20.08 1.79
N THR A 110 -14.29 -20.33 2.53
CA THR A 110 -13.04 -19.56 2.36
C THR A 110 -12.41 -19.78 0.99
N THR A 111 -12.51 -20.99 0.42
CA THR A 111 -12.03 -21.27 -0.94
C THR A 111 -12.82 -20.49 -1.98
N ILE A 112 -14.14 -20.40 -1.83
CA ILE A 112 -15.00 -19.60 -2.72
C ILE A 112 -14.64 -18.13 -2.61
N ALA A 113 -14.42 -17.62 -1.39
CA ALA A 113 -13.98 -16.25 -1.15
C ALA A 113 -12.67 -15.93 -1.89
N SER A 114 -11.64 -16.78 -1.72
CA SER A 114 -10.33 -16.63 -2.37
C SER A 114 -10.42 -16.66 -3.90
N VAL A 115 -11.25 -17.54 -4.48
CA VAL A 115 -11.50 -17.55 -5.93
C VAL A 115 -12.14 -16.24 -6.39
N ALA A 116 -13.18 -15.78 -5.69
CA ALA A 116 -13.88 -14.54 -6.05
C ALA A 116 -12.96 -13.32 -5.97
N ASP A 117 -12.18 -13.21 -4.89
CA ASP A 117 -11.24 -12.12 -4.66
C ASP A 117 -10.16 -12.05 -5.74
N THR A 118 -9.64 -13.20 -6.18
CA THR A 118 -8.54 -13.25 -7.16
C THR A 118 -8.98 -12.96 -8.59
N ILE A 119 -10.22 -13.33 -8.97
CA ILE A 119 -10.71 -13.15 -10.35
C ILE A 119 -11.57 -11.91 -10.56
N GLU A 120 -12.01 -11.28 -9.47
CA GLU A 120 -12.73 -10.01 -9.45
C GLU A 120 -13.97 -10.02 -10.37
N GLU A 121 -14.02 -9.12 -11.35
CA GLU A 121 -15.16 -8.92 -12.25
C GLU A 121 -15.55 -10.19 -13.04
N LYS A 122 -14.60 -11.13 -13.22
CA LYS A 122 -14.85 -12.41 -13.88
C LYS A 122 -15.70 -13.36 -13.02
N PHE A 123 -15.96 -13.04 -11.75
CA PHE A 123 -16.84 -13.80 -10.88
C PHE A 123 -18.34 -13.50 -11.11
N VAL A 124 -18.68 -12.38 -11.77
CA VAL A 124 -20.07 -11.93 -11.99
C VAL A 124 -21.00 -13.03 -12.52
N PRO A 125 -20.62 -13.86 -13.54
CA PRO A 125 -21.49 -14.90 -14.07
C PRO A 125 -21.87 -16.01 -13.06
N TYR A 126 -21.11 -16.12 -11.97
CA TYR A 126 -21.26 -17.17 -10.96
C TYR A 126 -21.90 -16.67 -9.66
N TYR A 127 -22.24 -15.39 -9.58
CA TYR A 127 -22.84 -14.81 -8.38
C TYR A 127 -24.13 -15.54 -7.95
N ASP A 128 -25.04 -15.75 -8.91
CA ASP A 128 -26.39 -16.25 -8.66
C ASP A 128 -26.42 -17.72 -8.19
N ILE A 129 -25.35 -18.49 -8.43
CA ILE A 129 -25.27 -19.89 -7.98
C ILE A 129 -24.78 -20.01 -6.53
N PHE A 130 -23.98 -19.05 -6.03
CA PHE A 130 -23.42 -19.12 -4.67
C PHE A 130 -24.20 -18.30 -3.65
N MET A 131 -24.59 -17.06 -4.00
CA MET A 131 -25.12 -16.10 -3.03
C MET A 131 -26.34 -16.64 -2.24
N PRO A 132 -27.34 -17.31 -2.84
CA PRO A 132 -28.47 -17.86 -2.09
C PRO A 132 -28.04 -18.89 -1.03
N SER A 133 -27.10 -19.78 -1.37
CA SER A 133 -26.59 -20.82 -0.46
C SER A 133 -25.79 -20.21 0.69
N LEU A 134 -24.99 -19.18 0.41
CA LEU A 134 -24.20 -18.48 1.43
C LEU A 134 -25.09 -17.76 2.44
N LYS A 135 -26.11 -17.02 1.97
CA LYS A 135 -27.08 -16.36 2.86
C LYS A 135 -27.81 -17.37 3.74
N HIS A 136 -28.21 -18.51 3.18
CA HIS A 136 -28.85 -19.57 3.94
C HIS A 136 -27.94 -20.15 5.04
N ILE A 137 -26.64 -20.30 4.78
CA ILE A 137 -25.68 -20.75 5.81
C ILE A 137 -25.63 -19.76 6.99
N VAL A 138 -25.61 -18.45 6.74
CA VAL A 138 -25.59 -17.43 7.80
C VAL A 138 -26.86 -17.48 8.66
N GLU A 139 -28.02 -17.71 8.04
CA GLU A 139 -29.30 -17.87 8.73
C GLU A 139 -29.35 -19.14 9.60
N LEU A 140 -28.73 -20.23 9.16
CA LEU A 140 -28.68 -21.50 9.88
C LEU A 140 -27.66 -21.49 11.03
N ALA A 141 -26.53 -20.80 10.85
CA ALA A 141 -25.38 -20.83 11.75
C ALA A 141 -25.54 -19.95 13.01
N VAL A 142 -26.61 -20.17 13.77
CA VAL A 142 -26.93 -19.38 15.00
C VAL A 142 -26.31 -19.99 16.27
N GLN A 143 -25.99 -21.28 16.25
CA GLN A 143 -25.47 -22.02 17.40
C GLN A 143 -24.01 -21.64 17.74
N LYS A 144 -23.61 -21.73 19.01
CA LYS A 144 -22.25 -21.33 19.47
C LYS A 144 -21.16 -22.10 18.70
N GLU A 145 -21.38 -23.37 18.39
CA GLU A 145 -20.45 -24.20 17.63
C GLU A 145 -20.29 -23.73 16.18
N LEU A 146 -21.26 -23.01 15.61
CA LEU A 146 -21.24 -22.58 14.20
C LEU A 146 -20.77 -21.15 14.00
N LYS A 147 -20.36 -20.43 15.06
CA LYS A 147 -19.90 -19.04 14.98
C LYS A 147 -18.75 -18.85 13.99
N LEU A 148 -17.76 -19.74 13.99
CA LEU A 148 -16.65 -19.68 13.02
C LEU A 148 -17.13 -19.84 11.57
N LEU A 149 -18.02 -20.82 11.32
CA LEU A 149 -18.63 -21.01 10.00
C LEU A 149 -19.42 -19.77 9.57
N LYS A 150 -20.18 -19.17 10.49
CA LYS A 150 -20.93 -17.94 10.24
C LYS A 150 -20.01 -16.79 9.84
N GLY A 151 -18.94 -16.55 10.61
CA GLY A 151 -17.92 -15.53 10.32
C GLY A 151 -17.30 -15.73 8.94
N LYS A 152 -16.77 -16.93 8.65
CA LYS A 152 -16.19 -17.25 7.33
C LYS A 152 -17.18 -17.10 6.17
N THR A 153 -18.45 -17.41 6.40
CA THR A 153 -19.48 -17.26 5.38
C THR A 153 -19.82 -15.79 5.14
N ILE A 154 -19.91 -14.98 6.20
CA ILE A 154 -20.08 -13.52 6.10
C ILE A 154 -18.91 -12.90 5.33
N GLU A 155 -17.68 -13.31 5.63
CA GLU A 155 -16.50 -12.89 4.88
C GLU A 155 -16.61 -13.29 3.41
N CYS A 156 -16.96 -14.55 3.11
CA CYS A 156 -17.17 -15.00 1.74
C CYS A 156 -18.21 -14.17 0.98
N ILE A 157 -19.36 -13.86 1.61
CA ILE A 157 -20.40 -13.00 1.01
C ILE A 157 -19.81 -11.62 0.68
N SER A 158 -19.02 -11.06 1.59
CA SER A 158 -18.42 -9.74 1.40
C SER A 158 -17.35 -9.70 0.29
N HIS A 159 -16.51 -10.72 0.16
CA HIS A 159 -15.57 -10.84 -0.96
C HIS A 159 -16.28 -11.04 -2.30
N VAL A 160 -17.29 -11.92 -2.33
CA VAL A 160 -18.11 -12.10 -3.54
C VAL A 160 -18.78 -10.79 -3.94
N GLY A 161 -19.33 -10.04 -2.98
CA GLY A 161 -19.92 -8.72 -3.23
C GLY A 161 -18.92 -7.70 -3.76
N LEU A 162 -17.69 -7.71 -3.24
CA LEU A 162 -16.63 -6.82 -3.69
C LEU A 162 -16.16 -7.17 -5.12
N ALA A 163 -15.95 -8.45 -5.40
CA ALA A 163 -15.51 -8.95 -6.70
C ALA A 163 -16.50 -8.62 -7.83
N VAL A 164 -17.80 -8.77 -7.58
CA VAL A 164 -18.83 -8.49 -8.61
C VAL A 164 -19.22 -7.01 -8.72
N GLY A 165 -18.77 -6.19 -7.76
CA GLY A 165 -19.07 -4.77 -7.70
C GLY A 165 -20.50 -4.43 -7.26
N LYS A 166 -20.69 -3.13 -7.01
CA LYS A 166 -21.93 -2.56 -6.47
C LYS A 166 -23.17 -2.93 -7.27
N GLU A 167 -23.13 -2.78 -8.60
CA GLU A 167 -24.31 -2.96 -9.46
C GLU A 167 -24.93 -4.35 -9.31
N LYS A 168 -24.11 -5.41 -9.33
CA LYS A 168 -24.58 -6.78 -9.16
C LYS A 168 -24.96 -7.07 -7.71
N PHE A 169 -24.17 -6.59 -6.74
CA PHE A 169 -24.40 -6.87 -5.32
C PHE A 169 -25.66 -6.20 -4.73
N MET A 170 -26.09 -5.06 -5.28
CA MET A 170 -27.26 -4.31 -4.79
C MET A 170 -28.56 -5.12 -4.75
N GLN A 171 -28.67 -6.18 -5.54
CA GLN A 171 -29.83 -7.09 -5.54
C GLN A 171 -30.03 -7.79 -4.18
N ASP A 172 -28.94 -8.10 -3.48
CA ASP A 172 -28.95 -8.80 -2.20
C ASP A 172 -28.46 -7.94 -1.03
N ALA A 173 -27.91 -6.75 -1.29
CA ALA A 173 -27.30 -5.88 -0.29
C ALA A 173 -28.20 -5.67 0.94
N SER A 174 -29.47 -5.30 0.75
CA SER A 174 -30.39 -5.06 1.89
C SER A 174 -30.54 -6.30 2.79
N ASN A 175 -30.68 -7.48 2.20
CA ASN A 175 -30.84 -8.74 2.95
C ASN A 175 -29.54 -9.13 3.67
N VAL A 176 -28.39 -8.99 3.00
CA VAL A 176 -27.07 -9.25 3.61
C VAL A 176 -26.80 -8.28 4.76
N MET A 177 -27.12 -7.00 4.59
CA MET A 177 -26.95 -5.98 5.63
C MET A 177 -27.83 -6.26 6.85
N GLN A 178 -29.06 -6.74 6.66
CA GLN A 178 -29.91 -7.19 7.77
C GLN A 178 -29.31 -8.39 8.51
N LEU A 179 -28.70 -9.36 7.81
CA LEU A 179 -28.01 -10.49 8.43
C LEU A 179 -26.79 -10.04 9.25
N LEU A 180 -26.02 -9.07 8.74
CA LEU A 180 -24.90 -8.46 9.44
C LEU A 180 -25.35 -7.70 10.69
N LEU A 181 -26.36 -6.84 10.57
CA LEU A 181 -26.91 -6.07 11.70
C LEU A 181 -27.46 -6.98 12.80
N LYS A 182 -28.17 -8.05 12.44
CA LYS A 182 -28.66 -9.05 13.40
C LYS A 182 -27.50 -9.74 14.14
N THR A 183 -26.39 -9.95 13.46
CA THR A 183 -25.18 -10.53 14.07
C THR A 183 -24.43 -9.49 14.92
N GLN A 184 -24.46 -8.22 14.50
CA GLN A 184 -23.85 -7.08 15.21
C GLN A 184 -24.59 -6.74 16.50
N SER A 185 -25.92 -6.80 16.53
CA SER A 185 -26.70 -6.59 17.76
C SER A 185 -26.35 -7.60 18.85
N ASP A 186 -25.79 -8.77 18.48
CA ASP A 186 -25.31 -9.76 19.43
C ASP A 186 -23.89 -9.47 19.96
N LEU A 187 -23.13 -8.53 19.36
CA LEU A 187 -21.73 -8.21 19.75
C LEU A 187 -21.60 -7.69 21.18
N SER A 188 -22.60 -6.96 21.71
CA SER A 188 -22.57 -6.52 23.11
C SER A 188 -22.64 -7.69 24.10
N ASN A 189 -22.98 -8.90 23.63
CA ASN A 189 -23.01 -10.14 24.39
C ASN A 189 -21.96 -11.15 23.92
N MET A 190 -21.05 -10.77 23.01
CA MET A 190 -19.97 -11.64 22.57
C MET A 190 -18.87 -11.67 23.62
N GLU A 191 -18.28 -12.86 23.79
CA GLU A 191 -17.07 -13.05 24.62
C GLU A 191 -15.90 -12.32 23.93
N ASP A 192 -14.92 -11.82 24.69
CA ASP A 192 -13.79 -11.03 24.13
C ASP A 192 -12.96 -11.80 23.07
N ASP A 193 -13.02 -13.13 23.08
CA ASP A 193 -12.38 -14.04 22.12
C ASP A 193 -13.41 -14.73 21.20
N ASP A 194 -14.49 -14.03 20.84
CA ASP A 194 -15.47 -14.58 19.90
C ASP A 194 -14.84 -14.69 18.49
N PRO A 195 -14.72 -15.90 17.92
CA PRO A 195 -14.04 -16.13 16.65
C PRO A 195 -14.71 -15.45 15.45
N GLN A 196 -15.91 -14.89 15.59
CA GLN A 196 -16.61 -14.18 14.50
C GLN A 196 -16.24 -12.69 14.38
N THR A 197 -15.61 -12.10 15.40
CA THR A 197 -15.37 -10.65 15.50
C THR A 197 -14.52 -10.11 14.35
N SER A 198 -13.38 -10.74 14.06
CA SER A 198 -12.48 -10.33 12.97
C SER A 198 -13.15 -10.42 11.59
N TYR A 199 -13.91 -11.49 11.34
CA TYR A 199 -14.66 -11.66 10.09
C TYR A 199 -15.73 -10.59 9.91
N MET A 200 -16.39 -10.18 10.99
CA MET A 200 -17.39 -9.12 10.94
C MET A 200 -16.78 -7.77 10.59
N VAL A 201 -15.65 -7.43 11.18
CA VAL A 201 -14.91 -6.18 10.92
C VAL A 201 -14.53 -6.07 9.46
N SER A 202 -13.88 -7.10 8.93
CA SER A 202 -13.49 -7.16 7.52
C SER A 202 -14.70 -7.13 6.59
N ALA A 203 -15.79 -7.83 6.95
CA ALA A 203 -17.01 -7.80 6.15
C ALA A 203 -17.66 -6.42 6.14
N TRP A 204 -17.75 -5.72 7.27
CA TRP A 204 -18.28 -4.36 7.33
C TRP A 204 -17.45 -3.37 6.51
N ALA A 205 -16.12 -3.46 6.58
CA ALA A 205 -15.23 -2.65 5.75
C ALA A 205 -15.48 -2.89 4.25
N ARG A 206 -15.60 -4.15 3.82
CA ARG A 206 -15.92 -4.49 2.44
C ARG A 206 -17.33 -4.01 2.04
N MET A 207 -18.34 -4.14 2.91
CA MET A 207 -19.69 -3.61 2.64
C MET A 207 -19.71 -2.10 2.48
N CYS A 208 -18.95 -1.39 3.32
CA CYS A 208 -18.76 0.05 3.22
C CYS A 208 -18.18 0.43 1.85
N LYS A 209 -17.08 -0.24 1.45
CA LYS A 209 -16.43 -0.04 0.14
C LYS A 209 -17.36 -0.35 -1.05
N ILE A 210 -18.14 -1.42 -0.97
CA ILE A 210 -19.07 -1.82 -2.04
C ILE A 210 -20.21 -0.80 -2.20
N LEU A 211 -20.81 -0.39 -1.08
CA LEU A 211 -22.00 0.46 -1.09
C LEU A 211 -21.66 1.95 -1.27
N GLY A 212 -20.48 2.38 -0.83
CA GLY A 212 -20.07 3.78 -0.79
C GLY A 212 -21.10 4.61 0.00
N ASN A 213 -21.57 5.71 -0.58
CA ASN A 213 -22.54 6.60 0.06
C ASN A 213 -23.86 5.92 0.48
N ASP A 214 -24.28 4.83 -0.19
CA ASP A 214 -25.50 4.10 0.21
C ASP A 214 -25.34 3.37 1.56
N PHE A 215 -24.11 3.25 2.06
CA PHE A 215 -23.82 2.69 3.38
C PHE A 215 -24.24 3.64 4.53
N GLN A 216 -24.33 4.95 4.27
CA GLN A 216 -24.55 5.97 5.30
C GLN A 216 -25.82 5.71 6.15
N GLN A 217 -26.87 5.15 5.55
CA GLN A 217 -28.11 4.79 6.24
C GLN A 217 -27.94 3.77 7.38
N TYR A 218 -26.85 2.99 7.36
CA TYR A 218 -26.56 1.98 8.38
C TYR A 218 -25.64 2.49 9.49
N LEU A 219 -24.97 3.65 9.30
CA LEU A 219 -24.06 4.22 10.29
C LEU A 219 -24.67 4.39 11.69
N PRO A 220 -25.91 4.91 11.85
CA PRO A 220 -26.50 5.07 13.18
C PRO A 220 -26.61 3.76 13.97
N LEU A 221 -26.68 2.61 13.29
CA LEU A 221 -26.80 1.30 13.91
C LEU A 221 -25.45 0.70 14.30
N VAL A 222 -24.35 1.13 13.68
CA VAL A 222 -23.02 0.53 13.86
C VAL A 222 -22.06 1.42 14.63
N ILE A 223 -22.19 2.76 14.56
CA ILE A 223 -21.22 3.67 15.15
C ILE A 223 -21.29 3.72 16.67
N GLU A 224 -22.48 3.82 17.27
CA GLU A 224 -22.61 3.90 18.73
C GLU A 224 -22.00 2.67 19.46
N PRO A 225 -22.28 1.41 19.05
CA PRO A 225 -21.61 0.25 19.63
C PRO A 225 -20.09 0.30 19.51
N LEU A 226 -19.57 0.75 18.35
CA LEU A 226 -18.12 0.82 18.12
C LEU A 226 -17.46 1.88 18.98
N ILE A 227 -18.05 3.07 19.09
CA ILE A 227 -17.55 4.13 19.98
C ILE A 227 -17.54 3.65 21.42
N LYS A 228 -18.57 2.91 21.86
CA LYS A 228 -18.61 2.34 23.21
C LYS A 228 -17.44 1.37 23.45
N THR A 229 -17.20 0.43 22.54
CA THR A 229 -16.10 -0.54 22.63
C THR A 229 -14.74 0.16 22.55
N ALA A 230 -14.55 1.07 21.59
CA ALA A 230 -13.33 1.83 21.43
C ALA A 230 -13.06 2.79 22.62
N SER A 231 -14.10 3.19 23.37
CA SER A 231 -13.98 4.02 24.59
C SER A 231 -13.73 3.20 25.86
N ALA A 232 -13.72 1.86 25.80
CA ALA A 232 -13.50 1.02 26.97
C ALA A 232 -12.15 1.34 27.64
N LYS A 233 -12.19 1.48 28.96
CA LYS A 233 -11.01 1.69 29.79
C LYS A 233 -10.53 0.34 30.31
N PRO A 234 -9.24 -0.01 30.13
CA PRO A 234 -8.71 -1.22 30.73
C PRO A 234 -8.69 -1.08 32.25
N ASP A 235 -8.92 -2.20 32.95
CA ASP A 235 -8.68 -2.27 34.38
C ASP A 235 -7.16 -2.36 34.60
N VAL A 236 -6.64 -1.46 35.45
CA VAL A 236 -5.21 -1.40 35.79
C VAL A 236 -5.05 -1.53 37.30
N ALA A 237 -3.99 -2.23 37.72
CA ALA A 237 -3.66 -2.45 39.12
C ALA A 237 -2.17 -2.22 39.35
N LEU A 238 -1.82 -1.60 40.47
CA LEU A 238 -0.45 -1.54 40.97
C LEU A 238 -0.39 -2.46 42.18
N LEU A 239 0.45 -3.49 42.11
CA LEU A 239 0.53 -4.55 43.09
C LEU A 239 1.96 -4.71 43.59
N ASP A 240 2.13 -5.11 44.85
CA ASP A 240 3.41 -5.59 45.34
C ASP A 240 3.66 -7.03 44.83
N THR A 241 4.93 -7.47 44.79
CA THR A 241 5.31 -8.75 44.16
C THR A 241 4.60 -9.97 44.77
N GLN A 242 4.16 -9.87 46.03
CA GLN A 242 3.43 -10.92 46.75
C GLN A 242 1.94 -10.99 46.35
N ASP A 243 1.36 -9.88 45.89
CA ASP A 243 -0.05 -9.80 45.49
C ASP A 243 -0.27 -10.26 44.04
N VAL A 244 0.79 -10.29 43.22
CA VAL A 244 0.78 -10.81 41.84
C VAL A 244 0.45 -12.30 41.82
N GLU A 245 1.00 -13.09 42.75
CA GLU A 245 0.74 -14.54 42.82
C GLU A 245 -0.77 -14.82 43.07
N ASN A 246 -1.45 -13.97 43.85
CA ASN A 246 -2.88 -14.10 44.15
C ASN A 246 -3.80 -13.76 42.96
N MET A 247 -3.32 -12.98 41.99
CA MET A 247 -4.08 -12.60 40.79
C MET A 247 -3.64 -13.35 39.53
N SER A 248 -2.55 -14.12 39.61
CA SER A 248 -2.01 -14.90 38.48
C SER A 248 -2.90 -16.07 38.03
N ASP A 249 -3.91 -16.45 38.84
CA ASP A 249 -4.92 -17.46 38.49
C ASP A 249 -6.05 -16.91 37.58
N ASP A 250 -6.13 -15.59 37.36
CA ASP A 250 -7.07 -14.98 36.41
C ASP A 250 -6.37 -14.82 35.05
N ASP A 251 -6.69 -15.71 34.10
CA ASP A 251 -6.14 -15.74 32.72
C ASP A 251 -6.28 -14.39 31.96
N GLY A 252 -7.08 -13.45 32.46
CA GLY A 252 -7.30 -12.13 31.87
C GLY A 252 -6.34 -11.01 32.32
N TRP A 253 -5.41 -11.26 33.25
CA TRP A 253 -4.45 -10.24 33.72
C TRP A 253 -3.02 -10.53 33.30
N GLN A 254 -2.31 -9.50 32.84
CA GLN A 254 -0.86 -9.53 32.58
C GLN A 254 -0.14 -8.53 33.47
N PHE A 255 1.04 -8.90 33.95
CA PHE A 255 1.82 -8.10 34.90
C PHE A 255 3.21 -7.78 34.35
N VAL A 256 3.61 -6.51 34.46
CA VAL A 256 4.95 -6.04 34.15
C VAL A 256 5.62 -5.58 35.43
N ASN A 257 6.80 -6.12 35.75
CA ASN A 257 7.56 -5.71 36.93
C ASN A 257 8.25 -4.37 36.67
N LEU A 258 8.00 -3.37 37.52
CA LEU A 258 8.54 -2.02 37.39
C LEU A 258 9.86 -1.81 38.17
N GLY A 259 10.30 -2.82 38.92
CA GLY A 259 11.36 -2.66 39.92
C GLY A 259 10.80 -2.32 41.31
N ASP A 260 11.67 -2.25 42.32
CA ASP A 260 11.32 -1.89 43.71
C ASP A 260 10.16 -2.70 44.33
N GLN A 261 10.05 -3.99 43.96
CA GLN A 261 8.98 -4.91 44.39
C GLN A 261 7.57 -4.54 43.91
N GLN A 262 7.42 -3.58 42.98
CA GLN A 262 6.14 -3.19 42.40
C GLN A 262 5.93 -3.80 41.01
N SER A 263 4.69 -4.20 40.74
CA SER A 263 4.25 -4.72 39.45
C SER A 263 3.02 -3.97 38.98
N PHE A 264 2.98 -3.67 37.69
CA PHE A 264 1.84 -3.08 37.00
C PHE A 264 1.04 -4.19 36.34
N GLY A 265 -0.19 -4.42 36.81
CA GLY A 265 -1.15 -5.31 36.23
C GLY A 265 -2.08 -4.59 35.27
N ILE A 266 -2.34 -5.20 34.12
CA ILE A 266 -3.38 -4.79 33.19
C ILE A 266 -4.27 -5.96 32.84
N LYS A 267 -5.57 -5.71 32.84
CA LYS A 267 -6.54 -6.67 32.32
C LYS A 267 -6.54 -6.59 30.80
N THR A 268 -6.12 -7.66 30.14
CA THR A 268 -6.00 -7.73 28.67
C THR A 268 -7.33 -8.05 27.99
N SER A 269 -8.32 -8.55 28.75
CA SER A 269 -9.68 -8.80 28.26
C SER A 269 -10.27 -7.52 27.64
N GLY A 270 -10.63 -7.58 26.37
CA GLY A 270 -11.27 -6.48 25.63
C GLY A 270 -10.31 -5.49 24.97
N LEU A 271 -8.98 -5.60 25.16
CA LEU A 271 -8.02 -4.74 24.44
C LEU A 271 -8.04 -4.99 22.93
N GLU A 272 -8.16 -6.25 22.51
CA GLU A 272 -8.29 -6.63 21.10
C GLU A 272 -9.61 -6.12 20.49
N ALA A 273 -10.71 -6.24 21.23
CA ALA A 273 -11.99 -5.67 20.83
C ALA A 273 -11.92 -4.14 20.69
N LYS A 274 -11.19 -3.45 21.58
CA LYS A 274 -10.93 -2.01 21.48
C LYS A 274 -10.11 -1.67 20.24
N ALA A 275 -8.99 -2.36 19.99
CA ALA A 275 -8.15 -2.16 18.80
C ALA A 275 -8.96 -2.34 17.51
N THR A 276 -9.73 -3.43 17.47
CA THR A 276 -10.63 -3.77 16.37
C THR A 276 -11.69 -2.69 16.13
N ALA A 277 -12.33 -2.18 17.19
CA ALA A 277 -13.30 -1.10 17.07
C ALA A 277 -12.66 0.21 16.58
N CYS A 278 -11.43 0.52 17.01
CA CYS A 278 -10.69 1.68 16.53
C CYS A 278 -10.41 1.55 15.02
N GLN A 279 -9.94 0.38 14.58
CA GLN A 279 -9.67 0.13 13.16
C GLN A 279 -10.93 0.24 12.29
N MET A 280 -12.09 -0.21 12.78
CA MET A 280 -13.36 -0.02 12.08
C MET A 280 -13.72 1.46 11.88
N LEU A 281 -13.47 2.31 12.88
CA LEU A 281 -13.70 3.74 12.77
C LEU A 281 -12.77 4.39 11.71
N VAL A 282 -11.51 3.94 11.63
CA VAL A 282 -10.59 4.36 10.56
C VAL A 282 -11.16 4.00 9.19
N TYR A 283 -11.60 2.76 8.99
CA TYR A 283 -12.15 2.32 7.70
C TYR A 283 -13.40 3.11 7.30
N TYR A 284 -14.31 3.39 8.23
CA TYR A 284 -15.49 4.20 7.90
C TYR A 284 -15.12 5.63 7.52
N ALA A 285 -14.19 6.28 8.23
CA ALA A 285 -13.72 7.62 7.86
C ALA A 285 -13.07 7.62 6.46
N LYS A 286 -12.19 6.65 6.18
CA LYS A 286 -11.48 6.52 4.91
C LYS A 286 -12.41 6.29 3.72
N GLU A 287 -13.34 5.35 3.83
CA GLU A 287 -14.19 4.92 2.70
C GLU A 287 -15.38 5.87 2.47
N LEU A 288 -15.97 6.45 3.52
CA LEU A 288 -17.16 7.29 3.40
C LEU A 288 -16.85 8.76 3.20
N ARG A 289 -15.66 9.22 3.63
CA ARG A 289 -15.23 10.62 3.53
C ARG A 289 -16.32 11.58 4.04
N GLU A 290 -16.88 12.39 3.15
CA GLU A 290 -17.97 13.34 3.45
C GLU A 290 -19.18 12.70 4.14
N GLY A 291 -19.48 11.42 3.86
CA GLY A 291 -20.56 10.67 4.50
C GLY A 291 -20.34 10.35 5.98
N PHE A 292 -19.13 10.53 6.51
CA PHE A 292 -18.76 10.30 7.90
C PHE A 292 -18.76 11.57 8.76
N VAL A 293 -19.08 12.73 8.17
CA VAL A 293 -18.86 14.04 8.80
C VAL A 293 -19.60 14.22 10.14
N GLU A 294 -20.81 13.66 10.27
CA GLU A 294 -21.63 13.75 11.49
C GLU A 294 -20.97 13.13 12.72
N TYR A 295 -20.03 12.19 12.51
CA TYR A 295 -19.33 11.48 13.58
C TYR A 295 -17.91 11.99 13.81
N THR A 296 -17.39 12.85 12.92
CA THR A 296 -15.99 13.25 12.92
C THR A 296 -15.55 13.86 14.25
N GLU A 297 -16.28 14.83 14.79
CA GLU A 297 -15.88 15.50 16.05
C GLU A 297 -15.82 14.50 17.23
N GLN A 298 -16.81 13.60 17.33
CA GLN A 298 -16.87 12.61 18.38
C GLN A 298 -15.71 11.61 18.28
N VAL A 299 -15.39 11.15 17.06
CA VAL A 299 -14.31 10.19 16.82
C VAL A 299 -12.95 10.84 17.02
N VAL A 300 -12.74 12.11 16.63
CA VAL A 300 -11.50 12.85 16.93
C VAL A 300 -11.26 12.92 18.43
N LYS A 301 -12.29 13.30 19.21
CA LYS A 301 -12.20 13.36 20.68
C LYS A 301 -11.91 12.01 21.33
N LEU A 302 -12.31 10.93 20.68
CA LEU A 302 -11.99 9.56 21.11
C LEU A 302 -10.57 9.15 20.73
N MET A 303 -10.14 9.38 19.49
CA MET A 303 -8.88 8.87 18.94
C MET A 303 -7.65 9.63 19.44
N VAL A 304 -7.74 10.95 19.63
CA VAL A 304 -6.59 11.78 20.06
C VAL A 304 -5.96 11.29 21.37
N PRO A 305 -6.70 11.01 22.46
CA PRO A 305 -6.13 10.41 23.66
C PRO A 305 -5.51 9.02 23.45
N LEU A 306 -5.97 8.27 22.44
CA LEU A 306 -5.52 6.91 22.17
C LEU A 306 -4.14 6.86 21.53
N LEU A 307 -3.60 7.98 21.02
CA LEU A 307 -2.19 8.10 20.62
C LEU A 307 -1.23 7.76 21.78
N LYS A 308 -1.66 7.94 23.03
CA LYS A 308 -0.89 7.65 24.24
C LYS A 308 -1.36 6.40 24.98
N PHE A 309 -2.08 5.52 24.28
CA PHE A 309 -2.55 4.26 24.84
C PHE A 309 -1.45 3.19 24.75
N TYR A 310 -0.40 3.32 25.55
CA TYR A 310 0.79 2.43 25.57
C TYR A 310 0.51 0.97 25.99
N PHE A 311 -0.76 0.61 26.18
CA PHE A 311 -1.19 -0.74 26.52
C PHE A 311 -1.41 -1.62 25.29
N HIS A 312 -1.54 -1.03 24.10
CA HIS A 312 -1.78 -1.79 22.87
C HIS A 312 -1.36 -1.01 21.63
N ASP A 313 -0.49 -1.61 20.81
CA ASP A 313 0.13 -0.97 19.66
C ASP A 313 -0.90 -0.65 18.58
N ASN A 314 -1.72 -1.63 18.20
CA ASN A 314 -2.76 -1.44 17.18
C ASN A 314 -3.81 -0.36 17.54
N VAL A 315 -4.03 -0.07 18.83
CA VAL A 315 -4.91 1.06 19.22
C VAL A 315 -4.25 2.39 18.87
N ARG A 316 -2.94 2.52 19.12
CA ARG A 316 -2.17 3.73 18.79
C ARG A 316 -2.00 3.89 17.28
N VAL A 317 -1.74 2.80 16.56
CA VAL A 317 -1.70 2.78 15.09
C VAL A 317 -3.04 3.23 14.51
N ALA A 318 -4.16 2.64 14.93
CA ALA A 318 -5.49 3.04 14.45
C ALA A 318 -5.82 4.50 14.80
N ALA A 319 -5.42 4.96 15.99
CA ALA A 319 -5.57 6.36 16.36
C ALA A 319 -4.77 7.27 15.41
N ALA A 320 -3.50 6.98 15.18
CA ALA A 320 -2.66 7.72 14.23
C ALA A 320 -3.26 7.70 12.81
N GLU A 321 -3.56 6.52 12.27
CA GLU A 321 -4.10 6.35 10.92
C GLU A 321 -5.41 7.13 10.71
N SER A 322 -6.25 7.26 11.75
CA SER A 322 -7.52 7.98 11.67
C SER A 322 -7.38 9.49 11.38
N MET A 323 -6.30 10.12 11.82
CA MET A 323 -6.19 11.59 11.86
C MET A 323 -6.36 12.26 10.49
N PRO A 324 -5.58 11.92 9.44
CA PRO A 324 -5.75 12.53 8.12
C PRO A 324 -7.14 12.26 7.53
N TYR A 325 -7.70 11.06 7.70
CA TYR A 325 -9.03 10.75 7.18
C TYR A 325 -10.14 11.55 7.90
N LEU A 326 -10.01 11.75 9.21
CA LEU A 326 -10.96 12.58 9.97
C LEU A 326 -10.88 14.05 9.54
N LEU A 327 -9.67 14.56 9.21
CA LEU A 327 -9.50 15.89 8.63
C LEU A 327 -10.14 15.97 7.22
N GLU A 328 -9.96 14.96 6.38
CA GLU A 328 -10.63 14.89 5.07
C GLU A 328 -12.16 14.89 5.20
N CYS A 329 -12.71 14.14 6.16
CA CYS A 329 -14.15 14.13 6.46
C CYS A 329 -14.63 15.54 6.89
N ALA A 330 -13.85 16.22 7.74
CA ALA A 330 -14.18 17.55 8.25
C ALA A 330 -14.18 18.64 7.16
N ARG A 331 -13.46 18.44 6.05
CA ARG A 331 -13.26 19.45 4.99
C ARG A 331 -14.57 19.98 4.38
N ILE A 332 -15.62 19.15 4.32
CA ILE A 332 -16.93 19.56 3.76
C ILE A 332 -17.62 20.67 4.58
N HIS A 333 -17.31 20.80 5.87
CA HIS A 333 -17.86 21.87 6.73
C HIS A 333 -17.11 23.20 6.62
N GLY A 334 -16.09 23.27 5.76
CA GLY A 334 -15.33 24.49 5.51
C GLY A 334 -14.08 24.63 6.38
N PRO A 335 -13.24 25.63 6.05
CA PRO A 335 -11.90 25.77 6.64
C PRO A 335 -11.93 26.10 8.14
N GLU A 336 -12.94 26.80 8.65
CA GLU A 336 -13.01 27.12 10.09
C GLU A 336 -13.25 25.88 10.95
N TYR A 337 -14.14 24.98 10.52
CA TYR A 337 -14.38 23.72 11.22
C TYR A 337 -13.15 22.80 11.12
N LEU A 338 -12.55 22.71 9.94
CA LEU A 338 -11.32 21.96 9.72
C LEU A 338 -10.18 22.45 10.64
N ALA A 339 -10.00 23.77 10.76
CA ALA A 339 -9.01 24.36 11.66
C ALA A 339 -9.29 24.03 13.14
N GLN A 340 -10.56 24.01 13.57
CA GLN A 340 -10.92 23.61 14.95
C GLN A 340 -10.58 22.14 15.21
N ILE A 341 -10.87 21.24 14.27
CA ILE A 341 -10.51 19.83 14.40
C ILE A 341 -8.99 19.67 14.45
N TRP A 342 -8.26 20.36 13.58
CA TRP A 342 -6.80 20.32 13.55
C TRP A 342 -6.16 20.82 14.85
N GLN A 343 -6.71 21.86 15.48
CA GLN A 343 -6.24 22.35 16.79
C GLN A 343 -6.29 21.28 17.88
N PHE A 344 -7.24 20.33 17.82
CA PHE A 344 -7.28 19.20 18.75
C PHE A 344 -6.28 18.09 18.42
N ILE A 345 -5.81 18.00 17.18
CA ILE A 345 -4.99 16.89 16.66
C ILE A 345 -3.49 17.24 16.64
N CYS A 346 -3.14 18.47 16.26
CA CYS A 346 -1.77 18.89 15.96
C CYS A 346 -0.80 18.67 17.14
N ASP A 347 -1.08 19.29 18.29
CA ASP A 347 -0.28 19.20 19.51
C ASP A 347 -0.07 17.74 19.96
N PRO A 348 -1.14 16.92 20.10
CA PRO A 348 -0.99 15.52 20.48
C PRO A 348 -0.15 14.70 19.50
N LEU A 349 -0.25 14.94 18.18
CA LEU A 349 0.57 14.24 17.18
C LEU A 349 2.06 14.60 17.31
N ILE A 350 2.40 15.89 17.39
CA ILE A 350 3.79 16.33 17.56
C ILE A 350 4.40 15.70 18.83
N LYS A 351 3.66 15.74 19.94
CA LYS A 351 4.09 15.13 21.21
C LYS A 351 4.22 13.61 21.11
N ALA A 352 3.37 12.94 20.33
CA ALA A 352 3.45 11.50 20.12
C ALA A 352 4.73 11.13 19.35
N ILE A 353 5.12 11.89 18.31
CA ILE A 353 6.39 11.68 17.58
C ILE A 353 7.61 11.76 18.53
N GLY A 354 7.58 12.72 19.46
CA GLY A 354 8.66 12.92 20.43
C GLY A 354 8.77 11.83 21.51
N THR A 355 7.69 11.11 21.80
CA THR A 355 7.59 10.24 22.99
C THR A 355 7.29 8.77 22.70
N GLU A 356 6.92 8.42 21.47
CA GLU A 356 6.58 7.06 21.07
C GLU A 356 7.78 6.10 21.20
N PRO A 357 7.69 5.03 22.02
CA PRO A 357 8.78 4.08 22.22
C PRO A 357 8.93 3.02 21.12
N ASP A 358 7.84 2.67 20.42
CA ASP A 358 7.84 1.62 19.42
C ASP A 358 8.09 2.19 18.01
N THR A 359 9.05 1.64 17.28
CA THR A 359 9.47 2.15 15.98
C THR A 359 8.37 2.04 14.92
N ASP A 360 7.62 0.94 14.92
CA ASP A 360 6.58 0.70 13.92
C ASP A 360 5.40 1.63 14.18
N VAL A 361 4.98 1.79 15.45
CA VAL A 361 3.94 2.76 15.84
C VAL A 361 4.39 4.19 15.57
N LEU A 362 5.66 4.53 15.86
CA LEU A 362 6.22 5.86 15.57
C LEU A 362 6.15 6.18 14.08
N SER A 363 6.47 5.20 13.24
CA SER A 363 6.44 5.38 11.80
C SER A 363 5.05 5.77 11.29
N GLU A 364 3.99 5.16 11.84
CA GLU A 364 2.61 5.45 11.48
C GLU A 364 2.14 6.81 12.01
N ILE A 365 2.59 7.20 13.21
CA ILE A 365 2.34 8.56 13.73
C ILE A 365 2.99 9.62 12.85
N MET A 366 4.25 9.41 12.44
CA MET A 366 4.98 10.35 11.58
C MET A 366 4.34 10.46 10.18
N ASN A 367 3.97 9.32 9.58
CA ASN A 367 3.24 9.27 8.31
C ASN A 367 1.88 9.97 8.40
N SER A 368 1.13 9.73 9.48
CA SER A 368 -0.16 10.38 9.73
C SER A 368 -0.01 11.89 9.88
N PHE A 369 1.03 12.36 10.57
CA PHE A 369 1.31 13.78 10.73
C PHE A 369 1.67 14.44 9.39
N ALA A 370 2.53 13.80 8.57
CA ALA A 370 2.87 14.28 7.24
C ALA A 370 1.62 14.43 6.34
N LYS A 371 0.78 13.38 6.26
CA LYS A 371 -0.50 13.44 5.52
C LYS A 371 -1.44 14.51 6.06
N SER A 372 -1.47 14.71 7.38
CA SER A 372 -2.31 15.74 7.99
C SER A 372 -1.85 17.15 7.60
N ILE A 373 -0.53 17.39 7.47
CA ILE A 373 0.01 18.66 6.95
C ILE A 373 -0.47 18.89 5.51
N GLU A 374 -0.39 17.87 4.65
CA GLU A 374 -0.86 17.97 3.25
C GLU A 374 -2.36 18.27 3.14
N VAL A 375 -3.17 17.62 3.98
CA VAL A 375 -4.63 17.87 4.03
C VAL A 375 -4.94 19.29 4.49
N MET A 376 -4.18 19.82 5.45
CA MET A 376 -4.43 21.13 6.05
C MET A 376 -3.88 22.30 5.23
N GLY A 377 -2.72 22.13 4.59
CA GLY A 377 -2.09 23.15 3.78
C GLY A 377 -1.38 24.27 4.57
N ASP A 378 -1.06 25.36 3.87
CA ASP A 378 -0.24 26.48 4.38
C ASP A 378 -0.91 27.17 5.57
N GLY A 379 -0.13 27.42 6.63
CA GLY A 379 -0.59 28.02 7.88
C GLY A 379 -1.16 27.05 8.90
N CYS A 380 -1.04 25.73 8.69
CA CYS A 380 -1.50 24.71 9.64
C CYS A 380 -0.65 24.62 10.92
N LEU A 381 0.61 25.06 10.90
CA LEU A 381 1.52 25.04 12.04
C LEU A 381 1.87 26.47 12.46
N ASN A 382 1.85 26.72 13.77
CA ASN A 382 2.32 27.98 14.34
C ASN A 382 3.82 27.86 14.70
N ASP A 383 4.41 28.98 15.14
CA ASP A 383 5.85 29.03 15.48
C ASP A 383 6.23 28.06 16.60
N GLU A 384 5.38 27.88 17.62
CA GLU A 384 5.63 26.95 18.74
C GLU A 384 5.65 25.49 18.26
N HIS A 385 4.70 25.10 17.40
CA HIS A 385 4.64 23.77 16.80
C HIS A 385 5.87 23.51 15.92
N LEU A 386 6.29 24.51 15.14
CA LEU A 386 7.48 24.40 14.30
C LEU A 386 8.75 24.27 15.15
N GLU A 387 8.88 25.03 16.24
CA GLU A 387 10.01 24.92 17.16
C GLU A 387 10.08 23.53 17.81
N GLU A 388 8.96 23.03 18.35
CA GLU A 388 8.90 21.69 18.95
C GLU A 388 9.20 20.59 17.93
N LEU A 389 8.62 20.66 16.73
CA LEU A 389 8.88 19.71 15.65
C LEU A 389 10.35 19.75 15.21
N GLY A 390 10.95 20.94 15.10
CA GLY A 390 12.35 21.12 14.74
C GLY A 390 13.29 20.39 15.69
N GLU A 391 13.10 20.58 17.00
CA GLU A 391 13.89 19.90 18.04
C GLU A 391 13.65 18.38 18.06
N ILE A 392 12.41 17.93 17.82
CA ILE A 392 12.10 16.49 17.69
C ILE A 392 12.84 15.87 16.51
N LEU A 393 12.70 16.44 15.30
CA LEU A 393 13.34 15.90 14.09
C LEU A 393 14.87 15.93 14.20
N LYS A 394 15.42 16.99 14.78
CA LYS A 394 16.85 17.10 15.09
C LYS A 394 17.29 15.97 16.03
N THR A 395 16.55 15.73 17.12
CA THR A 395 16.84 14.64 18.07
C THR A 395 16.80 13.27 17.39
N LYS A 396 15.83 13.02 16.50
CA LYS A 396 15.75 11.75 15.75
C LYS A 396 16.95 11.58 14.81
N LEU A 397 17.36 12.63 14.08
CA LEU A 397 18.53 12.62 13.21
C LEU A 397 19.85 12.46 13.98
N GLU A 398 20.01 13.12 15.12
CA GLU A 398 21.17 12.91 16.01
C GLU A 398 21.21 11.48 16.55
N GLY A 399 20.04 10.94 16.93
CA GLY A 399 19.86 9.54 17.33
C GLY A 399 20.29 8.56 16.25
N HIS A 400 19.87 8.77 14.99
CA HIS A 400 20.25 7.97 13.83
C HIS A 400 21.78 7.82 13.71
N PHE A 401 22.50 8.93 13.75
CA PHE A 401 23.96 8.90 13.65
C PHE A 401 24.62 8.24 14.87
N LYS A 402 24.11 8.50 16.07
CA LYS A 402 24.63 7.89 17.30
C LYS A 402 24.42 6.38 17.30
N ASN A 403 23.26 5.91 16.84
CA ASN A 403 22.95 4.49 16.76
C ASN A 403 23.87 3.78 15.77
N GLN A 404 24.21 4.40 14.64
CA GLN A 404 25.22 3.87 13.72
C GLN A 404 26.59 3.65 14.40
N GLU A 405 27.06 4.63 15.19
CA GLU A 405 28.31 4.51 15.94
C GLU A 405 28.24 3.39 16.99
N LEU A 406 27.13 3.30 17.72
CA LEU A 406 26.90 2.23 18.70
C LEU A 406 26.90 0.84 18.06
N ARG A 407 26.26 0.68 16.89
CA ARG A 407 26.31 -0.58 16.14
C ARG A 407 27.73 -0.94 15.71
N GLN A 408 28.56 0.04 15.33
CA GLN A 408 29.97 -0.21 15.00
C GLN A 408 30.79 -0.66 16.22
N VAL A 409 30.53 -0.08 17.39
CA VAL A 409 31.18 -0.50 18.65
C VAL A 409 30.77 -1.92 19.03
N LYS A 410 29.47 -2.25 18.98
CA LYS A 410 28.95 -3.60 19.28
C LYS A 410 29.59 -4.68 18.38
N ARG A 411 29.90 -4.37 17.12
CA ARG A 411 30.61 -5.29 16.19
C ARG A 411 32.07 -5.58 16.56
N GLN A 412 32.65 -4.81 17.49
CA GLN A 412 34.03 -4.97 17.96
C GLN A 412 34.11 -5.69 19.31
N GLU A 413 32.98 -6.00 19.94
CA GLU A 413 32.92 -6.67 21.24
C GLU A 413 33.24 -8.17 21.13
N GLU A 414 33.75 -8.75 22.23
CA GLU A 414 34.18 -10.17 22.26
C GLU A 414 33.02 -11.17 22.06
N ASN A 415 31.79 -10.74 22.34
CA ASN A 415 30.55 -11.52 22.19
C ASN A 415 29.89 -11.32 20.81
N TYR A 416 30.53 -10.63 19.87
CA TYR A 416 29.99 -10.48 18.52
C TYR A 416 29.91 -11.82 17.80
N ASP A 417 28.68 -12.20 17.43
CA ASP A 417 28.38 -13.40 16.65
C ASP A 417 27.31 -13.12 15.59
N GLN A 418 26.88 -14.16 14.88
CA GLN A 418 25.88 -14.03 13.82
C GLN A 418 24.51 -13.58 14.34
N GLN A 419 24.13 -13.99 15.55
CA GLN A 419 22.85 -13.59 16.14
C GLN A 419 22.87 -12.10 16.51
N VAL A 420 23.99 -11.62 17.05
CA VAL A 420 24.20 -10.19 17.29
C VAL A 420 24.14 -9.42 15.97
N GLU A 421 24.82 -9.86 14.90
CA GLU A 421 24.78 -9.16 13.61
C GLU A 421 23.35 -9.07 13.04
N MET A 422 22.53 -10.12 13.17
CA MET A 422 21.13 -10.08 12.74
C MET A 422 20.35 -8.99 13.51
N SER A 423 20.47 -8.95 14.84
CA SER A 423 19.82 -7.90 15.63
C SER A 423 20.33 -6.48 15.29
N LEU A 424 21.62 -6.32 14.96
CA LEU A 424 22.16 -5.03 14.53
C LEU A 424 21.67 -4.62 13.13
N GLN A 425 21.37 -5.57 12.26
CA GLN A 425 20.75 -5.30 10.96
C GLN A 425 19.29 -4.90 11.13
N ASP A 426 18.53 -5.60 11.99
CA ASP A 426 17.16 -5.22 12.32
C ASP A 426 17.11 -3.80 12.92
N GLU A 427 18.03 -3.46 13.84
CA GLU A 427 18.20 -2.10 14.38
C GLU A 427 18.52 -1.05 13.28
N ASP A 428 19.33 -1.40 12.28
CA ASP A 428 19.69 -0.51 11.16
C ASP A 428 18.50 -0.29 10.21
N GLU A 429 17.75 -1.35 9.91
CA GLU A 429 16.54 -1.30 9.09
C GLU A 429 15.47 -0.42 9.75
N CYS A 430 15.29 -0.55 11.07
CA CYS A 430 14.42 0.31 11.88
C CYS A 430 14.82 1.79 11.80
N ASP A 431 16.10 2.11 12.02
CA ASP A 431 16.62 3.48 11.95
C ASP A 431 16.42 4.09 10.54
N VAL A 432 16.74 3.32 9.49
CA VAL A 432 16.54 3.75 8.10
C VAL A 432 15.06 3.96 7.81
N TYR A 433 14.18 3.11 8.32
CA TYR A 433 12.75 3.27 8.15
C TYR A 433 12.24 4.58 8.78
N ILE A 434 12.69 4.92 10.00
CA ILE A 434 12.39 6.22 10.61
C ILE A 434 12.96 7.39 9.81
N LEU A 435 14.16 7.26 9.23
CA LEU A 435 14.72 8.28 8.35
C LEU A 435 13.82 8.55 7.14
N THR A 436 13.18 7.52 6.58
CA THR A 436 12.19 7.71 5.50
C THR A 436 11.01 8.54 5.97
N LYS A 437 10.53 8.33 7.21
CA LYS A 437 9.42 9.10 7.79
C LYS A 437 9.82 10.54 8.14
N VAL A 438 11.08 10.79 8.49
CA VAL A 438 11.62 12.15 8.58
C VAL A 438 11.55 12.84 7.22
N SER A 439 11.92 12.14 6.15
CA SER A 439 11.78 12.63 4.78
C SER A 439 10.32 12.94 4.45
N ASP A 440 9.36 12.07 4.79
CA ASP A 440 7.93 12.30 4.53
C ASP A 440 7.39 13.57 5.22
N ILE A 441 7.75 13.79 6.49
CA ILE A 441 7.36 15.03 7.20
C ILE A 441 7.98 16.24 6.52
N LEU A 442 9.27 16.20 6.17
CA LEU A 442 9.94 17.30 5.49
C LEU A 442 9.34 17.56 4.10
N HIS A 443 9.04 16.52 3.32
CA HIS A 443 8.34 16.61 2.05
C HIS A 443 7.02 17.36 2.20
N SER A 444 6.17 16.95 3.15
CA SER A 444 4.88 17.60 3.41
C SER A 444 5.02 19.08 3.78
N LEU A 445 6.07 19.44 4.54
CA LEU A 445 6.37 20.82 4.90
C LEU A 445 6.84 21.63 3.68
N PHE A 446 7.74 21.08 2.85
CA PHE A 446 8.24 21.74 1.66
C PHE A 446 7.15 21.94 0.61
N SER A 447 6.36 20.91 0.32
CA SER A 447 5.26 20.98 -0.66
C SER A 447 4.18 21.98 -0.24
N THR A 448 3.94 22.11 1.07
CA THR A 448 2.92 22.98 1.66
C THR A 448 3.38 24.44 1.81
N TYR A 449 4.51 24.67 2.49
CA TYR A 449 5.00 26.01 2.82
C TYR A 449 5.95 26.60 1.79
N LYS A 450 6.49 25.76 0.89
CA LYS A 450 7.41 26.15 -0.18
C LYS A 450 8.62 26.90 0.38
N GLU A 451 9.02 28.00 -0.25
CA GLU A 451 10.18 28.80 0.12
C GLU A 451 10.12 29.36 1.55
N LYS A 452 8.93 29.50 2.14
CA LYS A 452 8.73 30.12 3.47
C LYS A 452 9.34 29.31 4.61
N ILE A 453 9.44 27.99 4.47
CA ILE A 453 9.91 27.09 5.53
C ILE A 453 11.44 26.98 5.59
N LEU A 454 12.13 27.46 4.54
CA LEU A 454 13.59 27.33 4.42
C LEU A 454 14.37 27.93 5.60
N PRO A 455 14.04 29.12 6.16
CA PRO A 455 14.73 29.64 7.34
C PRO A 455 14.58 28.73 8.57
N TRP A 456 13.42 28.09 8.76
CA TRP A 456 13.23 27.11 9.83
C TRP A 456 14.05 25.84 9.56
N PHE A 457 14.13 25.38 8.30
CA PHE A 457 14.88 24.18 7.93
C PHE A 457 16.40 24.31 8.18
N GLU A 458 16.95 25.53 8.19
CA GLU A 458 18.38 25.75 8.42
C GLU A 458 18.92 25.16 9.72
N GLN A 459 18.07 24.94 10.73
CA GLN A 459 18.46 24.24 11.96
C GLN A 459 18.77 22.75 11.76
N LEU A 460 18.14 22.12 10.77
CA LEU A 460 18.32 20.70 10.42
C LEU A 460 19.40 20.51 9.35
N LEU A 461 19.69 21.57 8.57
CA LEU A 461 20.59 21.54 7.44
C LEU A 461 21.95 20.84 7.73
N PRO A 462 22.67 21.10 8.84
CA PRO A 462 23.92 20.40 9.11
C PRO A 462 23.79 18.86 9.20
N LEU A 463 22.67 18.37 9.75
CA LEU A 463 22.39 16.94 9.89
C LEU A 463 22.01 16.33 8.54
N ILE A 464 21.22 17.05 7.73
CA ILE A 464 20.87 16.59 6.36
C ILE A 464 22.11 16.56 5.45
N VAL A 465 22.98 17.56 5.54
CA VAL A 465 24.28 17.56 4.83
C VAL A 465 25.15 16.37 5.25
N ASN A 466 25.10 15.99 6.53
CA ASN A 466 25.86 14.85 7.04
C ASN A 466 25.39 13.51 6.44
N LEU A 467 24.11 13.38 6.05
CA LEU A 467 23.58 12.17 5.37
C LEU A 467 24.21 11.95 3.98
N ILE A 468 24.44 13.03 3.23
CA ILE A 468 24.98 12.97 1.86
C ILE A 468 26.52 12.91 1.80
N CYS A 469 27.20 12.81 2.94
CA CYS A 469 28.63 12.59 3.00
C CYS A 469 29.02 11.25 2.34
N SER A 470 30.10 11.24 1.56
CA SER A 470 30.53 10.06 0.80
C SER A 470 30.91 8.84 1.66
N SER A 471 31.21 9.05 2.94
CA SER A 471 31.54 7.99 3.91
C SER A 471 30.32 7.35 4.57
N ARG A 472 29.12 7.92 4.40
CA ARG A 472 27.88 7.40 4.98
C ARG A 472 27.42 6.12 4.26
N PRO A 473 26.60 5.28 4.90
CA PRO A 473 25.98 4.15 4.21
C PRO A 473 25.07 4.64 3.08
N TRP A 474 24.75 3.75 2.13
CA TRP A 474 23.97 4.14 0.94
C TRP A 474 22.54 4.62 1.25
N PRO A 475 21.80 4.11 2.26
CA PRO A 475 20.47 4.61 2.57
C PRO A 475 20.51 6.07 3.06
N ASP A 476 21.50 6.43 3.89
CA ASP A 476 21.71 7.82 4.31
C ASP A 476 21.89 8.74 3.09
N ARG A 477 22.77 8.35 2.16
CA ARG A 477 23.01 9.16 0.95
C ARG A 477 21.75 9.25 0.09
N GLN A 478 20.98 8.17 -0.04
CA GLN A 478 19.71 8.18 -0.76
C GLN A 478 18.74 9.18 -0.14
N TRP A 479 18.40 9.02 1.15
CA TRP A 479 17.39 9.85 1.80
C TRP A 479 17.83 11.29 2.00
N GLY A 480 19.12 11.53 2.24
CA GLY A 480 19.68 12.87 2.23
C GLY A 480 19.53 13.56 0.86
N LEU A 481 19.70 12.83 -0.25
CA LEU A 481 19.44 13.36 -1.58
C LEU A 481 17.93 13.63 -1.79
N CYS A 482 17.05 12.69 -1.42
CA CYS A 482 15.59 12.88 -1.53
C CYS A 482 15.12 14.18 -0.83
N ILE A 483 15.62 14.46 0.38
CA ILE A 483 15.27 15.69 1.11
C ILE A 483 15.74 16.95 0.35
N PHE A 484 16.91 16.90 -0.31
CA PHE A 484 17.35 18.01 -1.16
C PHE A 484 16.58 18.09 -2.48
N ASP A 485 16.10 16.96 -3.01
CA ASP A 485 15.22 16.93 -4.17
C ASP A 485 13.92 17.70 -3.87
N ASP A 486 13.30 17.48 -2.71
CA ASP A 486 12.10 18.21 -2.27
C ASP A 486 12.35 19.71 -2.12
N ILE A 487 13.52 20.11 -1.61
CA ILE A 487 13.92 21.53 -1.52
C ILE A 487 14.00 22.14 -2.93
N ILE A 488 14.54 21.42 -3.90
CA ILE A 488 14.62 21.90 -5.28
C ILE A 488 13.23 21.93 -5.92
N GLU A 489 12.41 20.91 -5.73
CA GLU A 489 11.11 20.82 -6.37
C GLU A 489 10.12 21.86 -5.84
N HIS A 490 10.05 22.02 -4.51
CA HIS A 490 9.01 22.81 -3.86
C HIS A 490 9.46 24.18 -3.37
N CYS A 491 10.77 24.39 -3.18
CA CYS A 491 11.32 25.63 -2.62
C CYS A 491 12.26 26.37 -3.58
N SER A 492 12.22 26.06 -4.87
CA SER A 492 12.89 26.85 -5.91
C SER A 492 12.11 28.12 -6.27
N PRO A 493 12.79 29.23 -6.63
CA PRO A 493 14.24 29.32 -6.92
C PRO A 493 15.14 29.53 -5.70
N THR A 494 14.61 29.80 -4.51
CA THR A 494 15.41 30.09 -3.30
C THR A 494 16.31 28.91 -2.89
N SER A 495 15.95 27.68 -3.25
CA SER A 495 16.78 26.47 -3.13
C SER A 495 18.24 26.65 -3.56
N PHE A 496 18.52 27.51 -4.55
CA PHE A 496 19.87 27.75 -5.05
C PHE A 496 20.82 28.33 -3.97
N LYS A 497 20.27 28.97 -2.93
CA LYS A 497 21.05 29.40 -1.74
C LYS A 497 21.83 28.25 -1.11
N TYR A 498 21.31 27.03 -1.21
CA TYR A 498 21.89 25.82 -0.59
C TYR A 498 22.66 24.95 -1.59
N VAL A 499 22.86 25.40 -2.84
CA VAL A 499 23.46 24.59 -3.91
C VAL A 499 24.86 24.07 -3.57
N GLU A 500 25.64 24.80 -2.77
CA GLU A 500 26.98 24.40 -2.34
C GLU A 500 26.99 23.10 -1.53
N TYR A 501 25.88 22.78 -0.85
CA TYR A 501 25.75 21.59 -0.03
C TYR A 501 25.51 20.31 -0.84
N PHE A 502 24.66 20.38 -1.88
CA PHE A 502 24.20 19.18 -2.58
C PHE A 502 24.70 19.05 -4.03
N ARG A 503 25.27 20.11 -4.64
CA ARG A 503 25.74 20.07 -6.03
C ARG A 503 26.68 18.91 -6.31
N TRP A 504 27.76 18.79 -5.53
CA TRP A 504 28.75 17.74 -5.74
C TRP A 504 28.22 16.36 -5.36
N PRO A 505 27.54 16.18 -4.21
CA PRO A 505 26.88 14.93 -3.89
C PRO A 505 25.95 14.43 -5.01
N MET A 506 25.07 15.28 -5.57
CA MET A 506 24.17 14.89 -6.67
C MET A 506 24.93 14.46 -7.93
N LEU A 507 25.91 15.24 -8.39
CA LEU A 507 26.67 14.90 -9.60
C LEU A 507 27.53 13.63 -9.41
N LEU A 508 28.17 13.46 -8.24
CA LEU A 508 29.05 12.33 -7.98
C LEU A 508 28.24 11.03 -7.80
N ASN A 509 27.09 11.11 -7.12
CA ASN A 509 26.22 9.95 -6.86
C ASN A 509 25.54 9.39 -8.12
N MET A 510 25.57 10.10 -9.26
CA MET A 510 25.25 9.50 -10.57
C MET A 510 26.14 8.29 -10.92
N ARG A 511 27.31 8.16 -10.28
CA ARG A 511 28.24 7.04 -10.44
C ARG A 511 28.21 6.05 -9.28
N ASP A 512 27.25 6.18 -8.36
CA ASP A 512 27.13 5.28 -7.22
C ASP A 512 26.86 3.84 -7.67
N ASN A 513 27.30 2.87 -6.88
CA ASN A 513 27.06 1.45 -7.14
C ASN A 513 25.59 1.06 -6.85
N ASN A 514 24.95 1.78 -5.92
CA ASN A 514 23.58 1.51 -5.50
C ASN A 514 22.59 2.23 -6.43
N PRO A 515 21.64 1.52 -7.06
CA PRO A 515 20.66 2.12 -7.95
C PRO A 515 19.78 3.15 -7.26
N GLU A 516 19.42 2.94 -6.00
CA GLU A 516 18.57 3.83 -5.20
C GLU A 516 19.22 5.21 -5.03
N VAL A 517 20.53 5.25 -4.79
CA VAL A 517 21.31 6.50 -4.72
C VAL A 517 21.39 7.19 -6.08
N ARG A 518 21.55 6.42 -7.17
CA ARG A 518 21.54 6.98 -8.54
C ARG A 518 20.15 7.52 -8.91
N GLN A 519 19.09 6.87 -8.46
CA GLN A 519 17.71 7.29 -8.70
C GLN A 519 17.45 8.66 -8.07
N ALA A 520 17.72 8.82 -6.77
CA ALA A 520 17.57 10.11 -6.07
C ALA A 520 18.39 11.22 -6.76
N ALA A 521 19.68 10.95 -7.04
CA ALA A 521 20.51 11.92 -7.75
C ALA A 521 19.97 12.30 -9.15
N ALA A 522 19.43 11.34 -9.90
CA ALA A 522 18.85 11.59 -11.21
C ALA A 522 17.56 12.42 -11.11
N TYR A 523 16.70 12.09 -10.14
CA TYR A 523 15.46 12.82 -9.87
C TYR A 523 15.77 14.29 -9.56
N GLY A 524 16.67 14.56 -8.60
CA GLY A 524 17.17 15.89 -8.27
C GLY A 524 17.63 16.72 -9.46
N LEU A 525 18.47 16.13 -10.33
CA LEU A 525 18.94 16.79 -11.56
C LEU A 525 17.80 17.09 -12.55
N GLY A 526 16.77 16.25 -12.58
CA GLY A 526 15.55 16.48 -13.36
C GLY A 526 14.72 17.65 -12.82
N VAL A 527 14.43 17.67 -11.51
CA VAL A 527 13.65 18.73 -10.87
C VAL A 527 14.39 20.07 -10.83
N MET A 528 15.73 20.08 -10.81
CA MET A 528 16.52 21.31 -11.04
C MET A 528 16.21 21.97 -12.38
N ALA A 529 16.08 21.18 -13.45
CA ALA A 529 15.77 21.72 -14.75
C ALA A 529 14.34 22.28 -14.81
N GLN A 530 13.40 21.57 -14.21
CA GLN A 530 11.96 21.89 -14.23
C GLN A 530 11.60 23.07 -13.33
N PHE A 531 12.06 23.07 -12.07
CA PHE A 531 11.64 24.01 -11.03
C PHE A 531 12.74 24.96 -10.57
N GLY A 532 14.02 24.58 -10.71
CA GLY A 532 15.17 25.30 -10.14
C GLY A 532 15.37 26.76 -10.58
N GLY A 533 14.85 27.14 -11.75
CA GLY A 533 15.11 28.46 -12.34
C GLY A 533 16.43 28.54 -13.12
N ASP A 534 16.87 29.75 -13.45
CA ASP A 534 17.97 29.98 -14.40
C ASP A 534 19.37 29.78 -13.82
N ASP A 535 19.53 29.88 -12.50
CA ASP A 535 20.82 29.72 -11.83
C ASP A 535 21.36 28.27 -11.94
N TYR A 536 20.47 27.30 -12.15
CA TYR A 536 20.82 25.89 -12.35
C TYR A 536 21.28 25.54 -13.78
N ARG A 537 21.27 26.49 -14.73
CA ARG A 537 21.60 26.21 -16.15
C ARG A 537 22.95 25.52 -16.34
N SER A 538 24.02 26.03 -15.70
CA SER A 538 25.36 25.42 -15.79
C SER A 538 25.36 23.98 -15.28
N LEU A 539 24.66 23.74 -14.17
CA LEU A 539 24.59 22.42 -13.55
C LEU A 539 23.81 21.43 -14.44
N CYS A 540 22.73 21.89 -15.08
CA CYS A 540 21.97 21.08 -16.05
C CYS A 540 22.86 20.66 -17.24
N SER A 541 23.68 21.57 -17.77
CA SER A 541 24.64 21.26 -18.85
C SER A 541 25.68 20.20 -18.43
N GLU A 542 26.19 20.30 -17.20
CA GLU A 542 27.16 19.34 -16.64
C GLU A 542 26.54 17.95 -16.35
N ALA A 543 25.24 17.92 -16.06
CA ALA A 543 24.51 16.71 -15.70
C ALA A 543 24.25 15.77 -16.89
N VAL A 544 23.93 16.30 -18.07
CA VAL A 544 23.50 15.48 -19.22
C VAL A 544 24.50 14.37 -19.60
N PRO A 545 25.82 14.62 -19.73
CA PRO A 545 26.77 13.56 -20.02
C PRO A 545 26.81 12.45 -18.96
N LEU A 546 26.56 12.78 -17.69
CA LEU A 546 26.53 11.81 -16.60
C LEU A 546 25.28 10.94 -16.66
N LEU A 547 24.10 11.55 -16.86
CA LEU A 547 22.82 10.86 -17.04
C LEU A 547 22.90 9.89 -18.23
N VAL A 548 23.36 10.38 -19.39
CA VAL A 548 23.49 9.57 -20.61
C VAL A 548 24.45 8.39 -20.42
N LYS A 549 25.51 8.55 -19.61
CA LYS A 549 26.44 7.46 -19.30
C LYS A 549 25.74 6.33 -18.52
N VAL A 550 24.89 6.66 -17.55
CA VAL A 550 24.13 5.65 -16.79
C VAL A 550 23.13 4.94 -17.69
N ILE A 551 22.41 5.69 -18.53
CA ILE A 551 21.41 5.14 -19.46
C ILE A 551 22.04 4.11 -20.42
N LYS A 552 23.24 4.42 -20.94
CA LYS A 552 23.96 3.58 -21.89
C LYS A 552 24.74 2.42 -21.26
N CYS A 553 24.74 2.26 -19.93
CA CYS A 553 25.38 1.11 -19.30
C CYS A 553 24.69 -0.20 -19.73
N ALA A 554 25.47 -1.26 -19.98
CA ALA A 554 24.94 -2.52 -20.53
C ALA A 554 23.87 -3.20 -19.65
N ASN A 555 23.89 -2.95 -18.34
CA ASN A 555 22.96 -3.49 -17.35
C ASN A 555 21.93 -2.47 -16.86
N SER A 556 21.74 -1.34 -17.57
CA SER A 556 20.85 -0.25 -17.15
C SER A 556 19.39 -0.72 -17.05
N LYS A 557 18.92 -1.52 -18.00
CA LYS A 557 17.54 -2.08 -18.03
C LYS A 557 17.37 -3.41 -17.27
N THR A 558 18.25 -3.75 -16.33
CA THR A 558 18.03 -4.92 -15.45
C THR A 558 17.01 -4.59 -14.36
N LYS A 559 16.29 -5.59 -13.83
CA LYS A 559 15.30 -5.40 -12.74
C LYS A 559 15.84 -4.56 -11.57
N LYS A 560 17.14 -4.68 -11.25
CA LYS A 560 17.79 -3.91 -10.18
C LYS A 560 18.02 -2.43 -10.55
N ASN A 561 18.27 -2.11 -11.81
CA ASN A 561 18.74 -0.77 -12.23
C ASN A 561 17.72 0.03 -13.04
N VAL A 562 16.62 -0.59 -13.44
CA VAL A 562 15.65 -0.02 -14.39
C VAL A 562 15.03 1.28 -13.86
N ILE A 563 14.56 1.33 -12.61
CA ILE A 563 13.95 2.54 -12.03
C ILE A 563 14.93 3.73 -12.03
N ALA A 564 16.18 3.50 -11.60
CA ALA A 564 17.23 4.53 -11.65
C ALA A 564 17.53 4.99 -13.08
N THR A 565 17.48 4.08 -14.05
CA THR A 565 17.69 4.38 -15.47
C THR A 565 16.54 5.18 -16.04
N GLU A 566 15.29 4.85 -15.70
CA GLU A 566 14.09 5.57 -16.10
C GLU A 566 14.10 7.00 -15.57
N ASN A 567 14.47 7.19 -14.30
CA ASN A 567 14.69 8.51 -13.71
C ASN A 567 15.78 9.30 -14.47
N CYS A 568 16.87 8.64 -14.91
CA CYS A 568 17.87 9.31 -15.75
C CYS A 568 17.30 9.75 -17.11
N ILE A 569 16.50 8.90 -17.76
CA ILE A 569 15.86 9.19 -19.06
C ILE A 569 14.91 10.37 -18.90
N SER A 570 14.12 10.38 -17.83
CA SER A 570 13.21 11.48 -17.55
C SER A 570 13.93 12.76 -17.19
N ALA A 571 15.00 12.73 -16.38
CA ALA A 571 15.82 13.89 -16.09
C ALA A 571 16.41 14.52 -17.36
N VAL A 572 16.89 13.71 -18.32
CA VAL A 572 17.29 14.22 -19.64
C VAL A 572 16.09 14.88 -20.35
N GLY A 573 14.92 14.25 -20.33
CA GLY A 573 13.68 14.83 -20.89
C GLY A 573 13.31 16.18 -20.27
N LYS A 574 13.36 16.30 -18.93
CA LYS A 574 13.13 17.54 -18.18
C LYS A 574 14.15 18.62 -18.58
N ILE A 575 15.43 18.28 -18.74
CA ILE A 575 16.46 19.23 -19.22
C ILE A 575 16.16 19.70 -20.65
N LEU A 576 15.82 18.80 -21.58
CA LEU A 576 15.47 19.16 -22.96
C LEU A 576 14.24 20.07 -23.01
N ARG A 577 13.22 19.79 -22.19
CA ARG A 577 11.96 20.53 -22.16
C ARG A 577 12.09 21.91 -21.52
N PHE A 578 12.70 21.98 -20.34
CA PHE A 578 12.66 23.18 -19.49
C PHE A 578 13.94 24.02 -19.56
N LYS A 579 15.03 23.45 -20.07
CA LYS A 579 16.35 24.10 -20.20
C LYS A 579 16.98 23.85 -21.58
N PRO A 580 16.25 24.09 -22.70
CA PRO A 580 16.71 23.77 -24.05
C PRO A 580 18.00 24.49 -24.47
N ASN A 581 18.34 25.62 -23.83
CA ASN A 581 19.58 26.36 -24.09
C ASN A 581 20.83 25.76 -23.41
N CYS A 582 20.66 24.74 -22.56
CA CYS A 582 21.77 24.11 -21.83
C CYS A 582 22.44 22.98 -22.62
N VAL A 583 21.78 22.47 -23.67
CA VAL A 583 22.27 21.37 -24.51
C VAL A 583 21.79 21.56 -25.95
N ASN A 584 22.45 20.93 -26.91
CA ASN A 584 21.91 20.88 -28.26
C ASN A 584 20.74 19.87 -28.31
N VAL A 585 19.51 20.38 -28.22
CA VAL A 585 18.29 19.55 -28.18
C VAL A 585 18.23 18.61 -29.37
N ASP A 586 18.48 19.10 -30.58
CA ASP A 586 18.35 18.31 -31.82
C ASP A 586 19.35 17.14 -31.90
N GLU A 587 20.50 17.25 -31.22
CA GLU A 587 21.49 16.16 -31.13
C GLU A 587 21.08 15.09 -30.11
N VAL A 588 20.46 15.48 -29.00
CA VAL A 588 20.12 14.56 -27.91
C VAL A 588 18.77 13.87 -28.15
N LEU A 589 17.84 14.55 -28.81
CA LEU A 589 16.45 14.10 -28.94
C LEU A 589 16.26 12.76 -29.65
N PRO A 590 16.99 12.41 -30.74
CA PRO A 590 16.91 11.08 -31.35
C PRO A 590 17.31 9.96 -30.38
N HIS A 591 18.31 10.23 -29.53
CA HIS A 591 18.74 9.28 -28.51
C HIS A 591 17.70 9.13 -27.41
N TRP A 592 17.14 10.25 -26.93
CA TRP A 592 16.10 10.25 -25.92
C TRP A 592 14.86 9.45 -26.38
N LEU A 593 14.40 9.66 -27.61
CA LEU A 593 13.29 8.89 -28.20
C LEU A 593 13.56 7.39 -28.24
N SER A 594 14.82 6.97 -28.45
CA SER A 594 15.20 5.56 -28.47
C SER A 594 15.16 4.86 -27.10
N TRP A 595 15.13 5.64 -26.01
CA TRP A 595 15.12 5.08 -24.65
C TRP A 595 13.72 4.78 -24.13
N LEU A 596 12.69 5.37 -24.76
CA LEU A 596 11.27 5.21 -24.43
C LEU A 596 10.68 3.86 -24.92
N PRO A 597 9.59 3.38 -24.29
CA PRO A 597 8.88 3.94 -23.13
C PRO A 597 9.54 3.63 -21.78
N LEU A 598 9.06 4.33 -20.74
CA LEU A 598 9.27 3.98 -19.34
C LEU A 598 8.08 3.13 -18.87
N HIS A 599 8.32 2.16 -17.99
CA HIS A 599 7.30 1.24 -17.51
C HIS A 599 7.32 0.93 -16.02
N GLU A 600 8.44 1.11 -15.31
CA GLU A 600 8.52 0.82 -13.87
C GLU A 600 8.14 2.03 -13.02
N ASP A 601 8.68 3.21 -13.35
CA ASP A 601 8.37 4.47 -12.68
C ASP A 601 7.19 5.16 -13.38
N LYS A 602 6.00 5.05 -12.79
CA LYS A 602 4.75 5.54 -13.37
C LYS A 602 4.71 7.07 -13.47
N GLU A 603 5.24 7.76 -12.48
CA GLU A 603 5.26 9.22 -12.46
C GLU A 603 6.16 9.76 -13.57
N GLU A 604 7.37 9.21 -13.69
CA GLU A 604 8.31 9.62 -14.73
C GLU A 604 7.87 9.16 -16.14
N ALA A 605 7.14 8.05 -16.25
CA ALA A 605 6.49 7.65 -17.49
C ALA A 605 5.47 8.69 -17.97
N ILE A 606 4.62 9.21 -17.06
CA ILE A 606 3.66 10.28 -17.40
C ILE A 606 4.39 11.56 -17.84
N GLN A 607 5.48 11.94 -17.15
CA GLN A 607 6.27 13.13 -17.52
C GLN A 607 6.89 13.00 -18.91
N THR A 608 7.52 11.86 -19.21
CA THR A 608 8.17 11.62 -20.51
C THR A 608 7.16 11.53 -21.66
N LEU A 609 6.02 10.86 -21.44
CA LEU A 609 4.94 10.80 -22.43
C LEU A 609 4.29 12.17 -22.66
N SER A 610 4.13 12.98 -21.61
CA SER A 610 3.64 14.35 -21.73
C SER A 610 4.59 15.22 -22.55
N PHE A 611 5.91 15.09 -22.37
CA PHE A 611 6.89 15.79 -23.18
C PHE A 611 6.90 15.28 -24.63
N LEU A 612 6.76 13.96 -24.84
CA LEU A 612 6.62 13.40 -26.19
C LEU A 612 5.41 13.98 -26.93
N CYS A 613 4.28 14.17 -26.24
CA CYS A 613 3.10 14.84 -26.81
C CYS A 613 3.43 16.28 -27.23
N ASP A 614 4.11 17.07 -26.38
CA ASP A 614 4.50 18.45 -26.72
C ASP A 614 5.33 18.51 -28.02
N LEU A 615 6.24 17.55 -28.20
CA LEU A 615 7.10 17.47 -29.37
C LEU A 615 6.34 17.07 -30.65
N ILE A 616 5.36 16.17 -30.53
CA ILE A 616 4.53 15.74 -31.66
C ILE A 616 3.57 16.86 -32.06
N GLU A 617 2.90 17.48 -31.09
CA GLU A 617 1.94 18.57 -31.31
C GLU A 617 2.62 19.83 -31.89
N SER A 618 3.90 20.05 -31.57
CA SER A 618 4.72 21.10 -32.18
C SER A 618 5.28 20.75 -33.57
N ASN A 619 4.98 19.56 -34.11
CA ASN A 619 5.53 19.03 -35.36
C ASN A 619 7.06 19.05 -35.40
N HIS A 620 7.71 18.68 -34.29
CA HIS A 620 9.15 18.76 -34.17
C HIS A 620 9.85 17.81 -35.18
N PRO A 621 10.63 18.34 -36.14
CA PRO A 621 11.10 17.57 -37.30
C PRO A 621 12.03 16.40 -36.91
N VAL A 622 12.79 16.55 -35.83
CA VAL A 622 13.68 15.49 -35.32
C VAL A 622 12.90 14.34 -34.68
N VAL A 623 11.76 14.61 -34.04
CA VAL A 623 10.96 13.58 -33.36
C VAL A 623 10.17 12.77 -34.36
N LEU A 624 9.49 13.44 -35.29
CA LEU A 624 8.75 12.76 -36.36
C LEU A 624 9.69 12.08 -37.36
N GLY A 625 10.90 12.63 -37.53
CA GLY A 625 11.86 12.17 -38.51
C GLY A 625 11.50 12.62 -39.94
N PRO A 626 12.46 12.57 -40.88
CA PRO A 626 12.18 12.86 -42.28
C PRO A 626 11.05 11.99 -42.81
N ASN A 627 10.05 12.60 -43.45
CA ASN A 627 8.84 11.93 -43.94
C ASN A 627 8.12 11.08 -42.87
N ASN A 628 8.13 11.53 -41.61
CA ASN A 628 7.48 10.85 -40.50
C ASN A 628 8.02 9.44 -40.18
N SER A 629 9.28 9.16 -40.52
CA SER A 629 9.91 7.84 -40.37
C SER A 629 9.92 7.28 -38.95
N ASN A 630 9.76 8.12 -37.92
CA ASN A 630 9.74 7.69 -36.53
C ASN A 630 8.32 7.42 -35.99
N LEU A 631 7.25 7.71 -36.76
CA LEU A 631 5.88 7.47 -36.31
C LEU A 631 5.61 6.02 -35.93
N PRO A 632 6.07 4.99 -36.68
CA PRO A 632 5.87 3.60 -36.25
C PRO A 632 6.44 3.31 -34.85
N LYS A 633 7.63 3.85 -34.55
CA LYS A 633 8.24 3.72 -33.22
C LYS A 633 7.44 4.48 -32.15
N ILE A 634 6.95 5.67 -32.46
CA ILE A 634 6.09 6.45 -31.55
C ILE A 634 4.81 5.68 -31.23
N ILE A 635 4.16 5.09 -32.23
CA ILE A 635 2.95 4.28 -32.02
C ILE A 635 3.25 3.03 -31.16
N SER A 636 4.39 2.37 -31.37
CA SER A 636 4.86 1.27 -30.50
C SER A 636 5.09 1.72 -29.05
N ILE A 637 5.67 2.90 -28.82
CA ILE A 637 5.85 3.47 -27.47
C ILE A 637 4.49 3.68 -26.79
N ILE A 638 3.48 4.18 -27.50
CA ILE A 638 2.12 4.39 -26.98
C ILE A 638 1.45 3.06 -26.62
N ALA A 639 1.57 2.06 -27.51
CA ALA A 639 1.01 0.73 -27.29
C ALA A 639 1.63 0.07 -26.04
N GLU A 640 2.97 0.11 -25.93
CA GLU A 640 3.69 -0.41 -24.77
C GLU A 640 3.34 0.32 -23.47
N GLY A 641 3.11 1.63 -23.51
CA GLY A 641 2.65 2.38 -22.33
C GLY A 641 1.28 1.90 -21.83
N LYS A 642 0.39 1.54 -22.74
CA LYS A 642 -0.91 0.97 -22.38
C LYS A 642 -0.79 -0.47 -21.86
N ILE A 643 0.04 -1.32 -22.48
CA ILE A 643 0.31 -2.70 -22.00
C ILE A 643 0.90 -2.70 -20.60
N ASN A 644 1.83 -1.79 -20.33
CA ASN A 644 2.51 -1.71 -19.05
C ASN A 644 1.74 -0.88 -18.00
N GLU A 645 0.49 -0.49 -18.27
CA GLU A 645 -0.35 0.29 -17.35
C GLU A 645 0.34 1.60 -16.88
N THR A 646 1.16 2.21 -17.73
CA THR A 646 1.69 3.57 -17.49
C THR A 646 0.78 4.66 -18.02
N ILE A 647 -0.21 4.31 -18.83
CA ILE A 647 -1.23 5.21 -19.36
C ILE A 647 -2.59 4.79 -18.78
N ASN A 648 -3.02 5.52 -17.75
CA ASN A 648 -4.34 5.40 -17.16
C ASN A 648 -5.29 6.45 -17.75
N TYR A 649 -6.59 6.17 -17.65
CA TYR A 649 -7.64 7.01 -18.22
C TYR A 649 -7.72 8.40 -17.57
N GLU A 650 -7.30 8.52 -16.31
CA GLU A 650 -7.26 9.77 -15.55
C GLU A 650 -6.06 10.64 -15.91
N ASP A 651 -5.05 10.06 -16.57
CA ASP A 651 -3.81 10.76 -16.85
C ASP A 651 -4.03 11.87 -17.89
N PRO A 652 -3.51 13.09 -17.66
CA PRO A 652 -3.64 14.19 -18.61
C PRO A 652 -3.09 13.87 -20.01
N CYS A 653 -2.08 12.98 -20.09
CA CYS A 653 -1.46 12.61 -21.36
C CYS A 653 -2.27 11.58 -22.17
N ALA A 654 -3.16 10.80 -21.56
CA ALA A 654 -3.85 9.70 -22.24
C ALA A 654 -4.68 10.17 -23.45
N LYS A 655 -5.47 11.24 -23.28
CA LYS A 655 -6.25 11.87 -24.36
C LYS A 655 -5.37 12.46 -25.46
N ARG A 656 -4.21 13.04 -25.09
CA ARG A 656 -3.26 13.61 -26.05
C ARG A 656 -2.65 12.51 -26.92
N LEU A 657 -2.22 11.41 -26.31
CA LEU A 657 -1.68 10.24 -27.00
C LEU A 657 -2.73 9.59 -27.91
N ALA A 658 -3.97 9.41 -27.43
CA ALA A 658 -5.06 8.88 -28.26
C ALA A 658 -5.33 9.77 -29.48
N ASN A 659 -5.29 11.09 -29.33
CA ASN A 659 -5.44 12.02 -30.44
C ASN A 659 -4.30 11.93 -31.46
N VAL A 660 -3.05 11.71 -31.01
CA VAL A 660 -1.93 11.41 -31.92
C VAL A 660 -2.23 10.16 -32.75
N VAL A 661 -2.66 9.07 -32.11
CA VAL A 661 -3.01 7.82 -32.80
C VAL A 661 -4.15 8.05 -33.81
N ARG A 662 -5.21 8.77 -33.43
CA ARG A 662 -6.33 9.14 -34.32
C ARG A 662 -5.88 9.96 -35.53
N GLN A 663 -4.93 10.87 -35.35
CA GLN A 663 -4.40 11.66 -36.46
C GLN A 663 -3.66 10.78 -37.47
N VAL A 664 -2.88 9.80 -37.01
CA VAL A 664 -2.21 8.84 -37.91
C VAL A 664 -3.23 8.00 -38.68
N GLN A 665 -4.36 7.61 -38.06
CA GLN A 665 -5.44 6.87 -38.73
C GLN A 665 -6.04 7.61 -39.94
N THR A 666 -5.91 8.93 -40.03
CA THR A 666 -6.42 9.69 -41.18
C THR A 666 -5.62 9.45 -42.46
N SER A 667 -4.39 8.93 -42.36
CA SER A 667 -3.56 8.52 -43.50
C SER A 667 -3.50 7.00 -43.56
N GLU A 668 -4.24 6.41 -44.49
CA GLU A 668 -4.35 4.94 -44.63
C GLU A 668 -2.98 4.27 -44.84
N GLU A 669 -2.13 4.85 -45.69
CA GLU A 669 -0.77 4.33 -45.97
C GLU A 669 0.10 4.33 -44.71
N LEU A 670 0.14 5.45 -43.98
CA LEU A 670 0.95 5.62 -42.78
C LEU A 670 0.42 4.78 -41.60
N TRP A 671 -0.90 4.66 -41.49
CA TRP A 671 -1.55 3.82 -40.50
C TRP A 671 -1.21 2.35 -40.72
N LEU A 672 -1.31 1.86 -41.97
CA LEU A 672 -0.93 0.48 -42.31
C LEU A 672 0.56 0.23 -42.03
N GLU A 673 1.43 1.18 -42.34
CA GLU A 673 2.86 1.08 -42.01
C GLU A 673 3.08 0.93 -40.50
N CYS A 674 2.45 1.79 -39.68
CA CYS A 674 2.58 1.75 -38.23
C CYS A 674 2.04 0.44 -37.64
N ILE A 675 0.83 0.04 -38.03
CA ILE A 675 0.17 -1.17 -37.48
C ILE A 675 0.88 -2.45 -37.91
N SER A 676 1.45 -2.50 -39.12
CA SER A 676 2.18 -3.68 -39.60
C SER A 676 3.43 -4.03 -38.77
N GLN A 677 3.93 -3.09 -37.95
CA GLN A 677 5.08 -3.28 -37.08
C GLN A 677 4.70 -3.71 -35.66
N LEU A 678 3.41 -3.77 -35.34
CA LEU A 678 2.90 -4.12 -34.01
C LEU A 678 2.42 -5.56 -33.96
N ASP A 679 2.67 -6.23 -32.83
CA ASP A 679 2.05 -7.52 -32.55
C ASP A 679 0.57 -7.40 -32.16
N ASP A 680 -0.15 -8.52 -32.07
CA ASP A 680 -1.58 -8.55 -31.79
C ASP A 680 -1.91 -7.88 -30.43
N VAL A 681 -1.02 -8.01 -29.43
CA VAL A 681 -1.21 -7.44 -28.09
C VAL A 681 -1.07 -5.92 -28.13
N GLN A 682 -0.09 -5.40 -28.86
CA GLN A 682 0.09 -3.97 -29.07
C GLN A 682 -1.07 -3.36 -29.85
N GLN A 683 -1.61 -4.07 -30.84
CA GLN A 683 -2.79 -3.62 -31.58
C GLN A 683 -4.04 -3.56 -30.69
N GLU A 684 -4.27 -4.57 -29.86
CA GLU A 684 -5.37 -4.59 -28.89
C GLU A 684 -5.24 -3.44 -27.89
N ALA A 685 -4.05 -3.20 -27.35
CA ALA A 685 -3.78 -2.10 -26.42
C ALA A 685 -4.08 -0.72 -27.04
N LEU A 686 -3.74 -0.51 -28.32
CA LEU A 686 -4.11 0.74 -29.01
C LEU A 686 -5.62 0.89 -29.21
N GLN A 687 -6.32 -0.21 -29.54
CA GLN A 687 -7.78 -0.17 -29.66
C GLN A 687 -8.44 0.16 -28.32
N GLU A 688 -7.96 -0.43 -27.23
CA GLU A 688 -8.41 -0.06 -25.89
C GLU A 688 -8.20 1.44 -25.65
N LEU A 689 -6.99 1.96 -25.83
CA LEU A 689 -6.70 3.38 -25.64
C LEU A 689 -7.66 4.28 -26.43
N LEU A 690 -7.90 3.96 -27.71
CA LEU A 690 -8.78 4.72 -28.60
C LEU A 690 -10.27 4.64 -28.25
N ASN A 691 -10.72 3.53 -27.66
CA ASN A 691 -12.10 3.34 -27.23
C ASN A 691 -12.40 4.14 -25.95
N PHE A 692 -11.39 4.42 -25.13
CA PHE A 692 -11.56 5.09 -23.83
C PHE A 692 -11.31 6.60 -23.86
N ALA A 693 -10.24 7.05 -24.55
CA ALA A 693 -9.77 8.44 -24.57
C ALA A 693 -9.93 9.02 -25.97
#